data_AF-A0A6S6YSD4-F1
#
_entry.id   AF-A0A6S6YSD4-F1
#
_cell.length_a   1.000
_cell.length_b   1.000
_cell.length_c   1.000
_cell.angle_alpha   90.00
_cell.angle_beta   90.00
_cell.angle_gamma   90.00
#
_symmetry.space_group_name_H-M   'P 1'
#
loop_
_entity.id
_entity.type
_entity.pdbx_description
1 polymer ?
#
loop_
_entity_poly.entity_id
_entity_poly.type
_entity_poly.pdbx_seq_one_letter_code
_entity_poly.pdbx_strand_id
1 'polypeptide(L)'
;MAGVLAGTALVLGQAATARLATAAPATVKASVPVAEGVKTDPTLQAPREGSPPPCDCDSPYREYKQADTPQTQALFDAVTRSDEGAFSTALAQVDHPGDYALEGVPLLHFLLMPPRSLRSKDVYWSMTPEEVARIREGYQAILPIRMRMLTALLATKPALDDVTYQSRRPPLHLALLYGTPEIMDRLLAAGAKPDQRGDDNRKPLEFLLNRDFEFAVRMTYLPRLVGRQDMTRMVLALFNAGATRPFMYVDEPADESLRRLFTDEQGRVRPAADFLAWAPMVEMTEGAAPLQALAARGSKPAYDDGLTALALAAYVGNAGAVSTLMELGPREVSATGQGASVERDAWLDAAQAAVEGGHPEIASQLLRAGMPFAQRGPITESSELIFTKIETASRPIMNLAAKQGDVVTLQRLLSLGAPVEGDPAEQYGNTPLADAVLAHKPDAVRVLLAAGADPGLKHQGYDLKSALEIAIQEDDASMLRVLLAAMTPDALQALSRGPDHSPLAWVLRQRGKQGAAMLRQLVDAGFDLKTLDAEAIRQALENRDEATAMTLIDAGVPVNPRTVAAAPSGETRDDRQGTPPLLLAVALRQNAIIEKLLAKGADPLALTPEGESALYWLIARQDGNAMLERLLRAGARLDDPRLPQAPAPYALLNAAVASGDMALVQRVSQANGQRVSDACMPQNGEFILLDKPGYFAELARAGFTGKSVACVHDAEPLPQRIVSLLLHGRQLTVARHDTVVQVLRQLKTAGMDLDAPLGKGDTALNMAITLGRADLAEALLEAGASPDSADAAGRSAAWVALETGQPGMLAMLARHDARFDTASAPAGQSFQATLSCQSAPEFGRALQAAGVAGITDCAQPVALRGAGGKAVSKSASSGGLPGHYYLRGMREVGSELLLSGDGSFDYLMSYGAVDIVARGTWRSDGRHVYLDSPPIQPYSAIADVRADTRPAQPGQLTVRVYYQDRPVKVDVAMSSAEADYAGTPRQSEGADGVSAPIAPGALKAMAVYVPLPAGARWHDVDISKIDAATRAVRVDLTLPESAATAPLHKTLALHKDGALVEASSGRELRYEKE
;
A
#
# COMPACT_ATOMS: atom_id res chain seq x y z
N MET A 1 38.53 -48.06 -6.91
CA MET A 1 39.44 -49.03 -7.55
C MET A 1 38.76 -49.54 -8.82
N ALA A 2 39.51 -49.70 -9.93
CA ALA A 2 39.13 -50.35 -11.21
C ALA A 2 37.79 -49.91 -11.89
N GLY A 3 37.76 -49.50 -13.16
CA GLY A 3 38.83 -49.24 -14.12
C GLY A 3 38.34 -49.27 -15.58
N VAL A 4 39.14 -48.68 -16.50
CA VAL A 4 39.14 -48.88 -17.97
C VAL A 4 37.88 -48.38 -18.71
N LEU A 5 37.88 -47.23 -19.42
CA LEU A 5 38.62 -46.81 -20.64
C LEU A 5 38.11 -47.40 -21.97
N ALA A 6 37.77 -46.48 -22.89
CA ALA A 6 37.90 -46.54 -24.36
C ALA A 6 37.14 -47.65 -25.15
N GLY A 7 36.73 -47.44 -26.40
CA GLY A 7 36.76 -46.20 -27.20
C GLY A 7 36.82 -46.47 -28.71
N THR A 8 36.39 -45.47 -29.48
CA THR A 8 36.83 -45.12 -30.86
C THR A 8 36.53 -46.05 -32.05
N ALA A 9 36.33 -45.36 -33.20
CA ALA A 9 36.79 -45.73 -34.55
C ALA A 9 36.01 -46.77 -35.38
N LEU A 10 35.93 -46.64 -36.72
CA LEU A 10 35.95 -45.47 -37.64
C LEU A 10 35.51 -45.96 -39.04
N VAL A 11 34.79 -45.13 -39.82
CA VAL A 11 34.93 -44.89 -41.28
C VAL A 11 35.14 -46.09 -42.26
N LEU A 12 34.32 -46.14 -43.33
CA LEU A 12 34.74 -46.07 -44.75
C LEU A 12 33.53 -46.12 -45.72
N GLY A 13 33.57 -45.35 -46.81
CA GLY A 13 32.52 -45.37 -47.87
C GLY A 13 32.50 -44.13 -48.77
N GLN A 14 33.43 -44.03 -49.73
CA GLN A 14 33.58 -42.89 -50.66
C GLN A 14 33.04 -43.15 -52.08
N ALA A 15 32.60 -42.07 -52.75
CA ALA A 15 32.53 -41.87 -54.22
C ALA A 15 31.55 -42.80 -55.01
N ALA A 16 31.18 -42.63 -56.29
CA ALA A 16 31.56 -41.73 -57.42
C ALA A 16 30.45 -41.78 -58.52
N THR A 17 30.33 -40.98 -59.60
CA THR A 17 30.68 -39.59 -60.00
C THR A 17 30.05 -39.34 -61.41
N ALA A 18 29.44 -38.18 -61.72
CA ALA A 18 29.23 -37.75 -63.13
C ALA A 18 29.04 -36.23 -63.31
N ARG A 19 29.49 -35.70 -64.46
CA ARG A 19 29.51 -34.27 -64.86
C ARG A 19 28.73 -34.03 -66.16
N LEU A 20 28.39 -32.76 -66.43
CA LEU A 20 28.56 -31.96 -67.68
C LEU A 20 27.50 -30.82 -67.65
N ALA A 21 27.79 -29.52 -67.53
CA ALA A 21 28.75 -28.60 -68.17
C ALA A 21 28.36 -28.13 -69.59
N THR A 22 27.99 -26.86 -69.71
CA THR A 22 28.37 -25.92 -70.80
C THR A 22 28.09 -24.49 -70.36
N ALA A 23 28.94 -23.54 -70.75
CA ALA A 23 28.80 -22.10 -70.47
C ALA A 23 29.25 -21.27 -71.67
N ALA A 24 28.77 -20.01 -71.75
CA ALA A 24 29.46 -18.80 -72.24
C ALA A 24 28.58 -17.90 -73.16
N PRO A 25 28.47 -16.59 -72.88
CA PRO A 25 27.95 -15.56 -73.78
C PRO A 25 29.06 -14.68 -74.39
N ALA A 26 28.74 -13.86 -75.40
CA ALA A 26 29.18 -12.45 -75.55
C ALA A 26 28.89 -11.87 -76.95
N THR A 27 28.46 -10.60 -77.01
CA THR A 27 29.11 -9.57 -77.86
C THR A 27 28.79 -8.17 -77.34
N VAL A 28 29.76 -7.26 -77.47
CA VAL A 28 29.80 -5.89 -76.91
C VAL A 28 29.98 -4.88 -78.05
N LYS A 29 29.49 -3.63 -77.86
CA LYS A 29 30.04 -2.31 -78.32
C LYS A 29 28.93 -1.22 -78.23
N ALA A 30 29.18 0.08 -78.04
CA ALA A 30 30.35 0.81 -77.53
C ALA A 30 29.96 2.28 -77.20
N SER A 31 30.62 2.82 -76.17
CA SER A 31 31.13 4.21 -75.92
C SER A 31 31.14 5.23 -77.09
N VAL A 32 31.24 6.57 -76.91
CA VAL A 32 32.00 7.43 -75.93
C VAL A 32 31.32 8.86 -75.78
N PRO A 33 31.84 9.91 -75.08
CA PRO A 33 31.06 10.98 -74.40
C PRO A 33 31.41 12.43 -74.85
N VAL A 34 31.20 13.47 -73.98
CA VAL A 34 31.90 14.80 -73.81
C VAL A 34 30.93 15.82 -73.15
N ALA A 35 31.07 16.20 -71.87
CA ALA A 35 31.82 17.34 -71.24
C ALA A 35 30.85 18.48 -70.74
N GLU A 36 30.75 18.78 -69.45
CA GLU A 36 31.49 19.79 -68.62
C GLU A 36 31.22 21.28 -68.94
N GLY A 37 30.92 22.12 -67.92
CA GLY A 37 31.22 23.56 -67.97
C GLY A 37 30.36 24.62 -67.25
N VAL A 38 30.51 24.76 -65.91
CA VAL A 38 30.55 26.05 -65.15
C VAL A 38 29.27 26.95 -65.00
N LYS A 39 29.17 27.59 -63.82
CA LYS A 39 28.13 28.53 -63.35
C LYS A 39 28.36 29.99 -63.80
N THR A 40 27.28 30.77 -63.95
CA THR A 40 27.16 32.16 -63.43
C THR A 40 25.69 32.54 -63.23
N ASP A 41 25.39 33.25 -62.14
CA ASP A 41 24.14 33.95 -61.84
C ASP A 41 24.48 35.45 -61.70
N PRO A 42 23.62 36.41 -62.10
CA PRO A 42 22.78 37.03 -61.06
C PRO A 42 21.38 37.49 -61.51
N THR A 43 20.37 37.11 -60.72
CA THR A 43 19.19 37.89 -60.28
C THR A 43 18.75 39.12 -61.10
N LEU A 44 17.47 39.15 -61.51
CA LEU A 44 16.59 40.33 -61.38
C LEU A 44 15.09 39.99 -61.53
N GLN A 45 14.30 40.42 -60.54
CA GLN A 45 12.83 40.63 -60.53
C GLN A 45 11.86 39.43 -60.59
N ALA A 46 11.00 39.38 -59.56
CA ALA A 46 9.71 38.70 -59.53
C ALA A 46 8.56 39.71 -59.78
N PRO A 47 7.28 39.30 -59.78
CA PRO A 47 6.68 38.25 -60.61
C PRO A 47 5.52 38.83 -61.44
N ARG A 48 4.92 38.02 -62.33
CA ARG A 48 3.51 38.19 -62.70
C ARG A 48 2.78 36.85 -62.65
N GLU A 49 1.68 36.85 -61.91
CA GLU A 49 0.79 35.73 -61.68
C GLU A 49 0.06 35.31 -62.96
N GLY A 50 -0.39 34.05 -63.05
CA GLY A 50 -1.39 33.68 -64.06
C GLY A 50 -1.30 32.31 -64.73
N SER A 51 -0.68 31.28 -64.13
CA SER A 51 -0.95 29.86 -64.45
C SER A 51 -0.32 28.96 -63.39
N PRO A 52 -1.03 27.94 -62.85
CA PRO A 52 -0.38 26.88 -62.08
C PRO A 52 0.45 25.99 -63.02
N PRO A 53 1.69 25.63 -62.67
CA PRO A 53 2.45 24.64 -63.44
C PRO A 53 1.87 23.22 -63.21
N PRO A 54 2.03 22.30 -64.17
CA PRO A 54 1.50 20.94 -64.06
C PRO A 54 2.36 20.07 -63.13
N CYS A 55 1.68 19.25 -62.31
CA CYS A 55 2.11 18.05 -61.58
C CYS A 55 3.49 18.02 -60.89
N ASP A 56 3.48 17.78 -59.58
CA ASP A 56 4.65 17.37 -58.79
C ASP A 56 4.91 15.86 -59.00
N CYS A 57 5.95 15.52 -59.76
CA CYS A 57 6.21 14.15 -60.21
C CYS A 57 6.96 13.28 -59.19
N ASP A 58 7.32 13.82 -58.02
CA ASP A 58 8.08 13.12 -56.97
C ASP A 58 7.18 12.44 -55.90
N SER A 59 5.85 12.54 -56.02
CA SER A 59 4.89 11.89 -55.11
C SER A 59 4.74 10.39 -55.39
N PRO A 60 4.91 9.49 -54.39
CA PRO A 60 4.56 8.08 -54.53
C PRO A 60 3.05 7.80 -54.48
N TYR A 61 2.25 8.84 -54.20
CA TYR A 61 0.78 8.74 -54.13
C TYR A 61 0.15 9.15 -55.45
N ARG A 62 -0.77 8.31 -55.95
CA ARG A 62 -1.56 8.63 -57.15
C ARG A 62 -2.57 9.75 -56.86
N GLU A 63 -2.65 10.73 -57.75
CA GLU A 63 -3.72 11.75 -57.72
C GLU A 63 -5.05 11.16 -58.21
N TYR A 64 -6.14 11.50 -57.52
CA TYR A 64 -7.50 11.09 -57.87
C TYR A 64 -8.40 12.31 -58.09
N LYS A 65 -9.40 12.15 -58.96
CA LYS A 65 -10.47 13.13 -59.13
C LYS A 65 -11.34 13.16 -57.88
N GLN A 66 -11.74 14.34 -57.41
CA GLN A 66 -12.69 14.43 -56.30
C GLN A 66 -14.09 13.99 -56.74
N ALA A 67 -14.82 13.34 -55.84
CA ALA A 67 -16.22 12.98 -56.03
C ALA A 67 -17.14 14.17 -55.71
N ASP A 68 -17.16 15.16 -56.60
CA ASP A 68 -17.88 16.44 -56.45
C ASP A 68 -19.24 16.50 -57.17
N THR A 69 -19.49 15.59 -58.13
CA THR A 69 -20.76 15.52 -58.87
C THR A 69 -21.79 14.64 -58.15
N PRO A 70 -23.11 14.86 -58.35
CA PRO A 70 -24.15 13.99 -57.77
C PRO A 70 -23.99 12.50 -58.15
N GLN A 71 -23.52 12.22 -59.37
CA GLN A 71 -23.31 10.86 -59.87
C GLN A 71 -22.09 10.20 -59.20
N THR A 72 -20.98 10.91 -59.05
CA THR A 72 -19.79 10.38 -58.37
C THR A 72 -20.01 10.26 -56.87
N GLN A 73 -20.74 11.19 -56.24
CA GLN A 73 -21.16 11.07 -54.84
C GLN A 73 -22.06 9.86 -54.61
N ALA A 74 -23.05 9.62 -55.47
CA ALA A 74 -23.97 8.48 -55.38
C ALA A 74 -23.25 7.10 -55.29
N LEU A 75 -22.08 6.95 -55.91
CA LEU A 75 -21.24 5.75 -55.79
C LEU A 75 -20.77 5.51 -54.34
N PHE A 76 -20.12 6.50 -53.73
CA PHE A 76 -19.60 6.38 -52.36
C PHE A 76 -20.73 6.29 -51.34
N ASP A 77 -21.85 6.96 -51.60
CA ASP A 77 -23.08 6.89 -50.84
C ASP A 77 -23.67 5.47 -50.81
N ALA A 78 -23.71 4.81 -51.98
CA ALA A 78 -24.18 3.43 -52.10
C ALA A 78 -23.24 2.43 -51.39
N VAL A 79 -21.91 2.63 -51.44
CA VAL A 79 -20.94 1.82 -50.67
C VAL A 79 -21.08 2.06 -49.16
N THR A 80 -21.37 3.29 -48.73
CA THR A 80 -21.62 3.64 -47.32
C THR A 80 -22.85 2.92 -46.79
N ARG A 81 -23.96 2.94 -47.55
CA ARG A 81 -25.21 2.25 -47.21
C ARG A 81 -25.19 0.74 -47.47
N SER A 82 -24.17 0.22 -48.16
CA SER A 82 -24.12 -1.15 -48.67
C SER A 82 -25.34 -1.50 -49.53
N ASP A 83 -25.73 -0.58 -50.44
CA ASP A 83 -26.85 -0.72 -51.38
C ASP A 83 -26.35 -1.11 -52.78
N GLU A 84 -26.50 -2.38 -53.14
CA GLU A 84 -26.05 -2.93 -54.43
C GLU A 84 -26.80 -2.37 -55.64
N GLY A 85 -28.09 -2.07 -55.49
CA GLY A 85 -28.94 -1.57 -56.57
C GLY A 85 -28.57 -0.13 -56.91
N ALA A 86 -28.43 0.72 -55.90
CA ALA A 86 -27.92 2.07 -56.06
C ALA A 86 -26.49 2.08 -56.60
N PHE A 87 -25.60 1.21 -56.09
CA PHE A 87 -24.21 1.13 -56.55
C PHE A 87 -24.13 0.76 -58.03
N SER A 88 -24.84 -0.30 -58.45
CA SER A 88 -24.84 -0.74 -59.85
C SER A 88 -25.42 0.32 -60.80
N THR A 89 -26.44 1.05 -60.34
CA THR A 89 -27.06 2.15 -61.11
C THR A 89 -26.10 3.33 -61.27
N ALA A 90 -25.39 3.73 -60.20
CA ALA A 90 -24.42 4.82 -60.24
C ALA A 90 -23.14 4.43 -61.01
N LEU A 91 -22.70 3.16 -60.93
CA LEU A 91 -21.54 2.64 -61.64
C LEU A 91 -21.72 2.69 -63.16
N ALA A 92 -22.94 2.50 -63.66
CA ALA A 92 -23.29 2.64 -65.07
C ALA A 92 -23.34 4.11 -65.57
N GLN A 93 -23.24 5.10 -64.67
CA GLN A 93 -23.35 6.54 -64.99
C GLN A 93 -22.04 7.31 -64.83
N VAL A 94 -20.95 6.64 -64.42
CA VAL A 94 -19.65 7.27 -64.14
C VAL A 94 -18.56 6.59 -64.95
N ASP A 95 -17.97 7.31 -65.90
CA ASP A 95 -16.82 6.84 -66.66
C ASP A 95 -15.58 6.73 -65.76
N HIS A 96 -14.85 5.61 -65.86
CA HIS A 96 -13.66 5.32 -65.05
C HIS A 96 -13.87 5.53 -63.53
N PRO A 97 -14.82 4.80 -62.90
CA PRO A 97 -15.23 5.04 -61.52
C PRO A 97 -14.11 4.78 -60.48
N GLY A 98 -13.06 4.04 -60.87
CA GLY A 98 -11.85 3.85 -60.05
C GLY A 98 -10.89 5.04 -60.00
N ASP A 99 -11.10 6.08 -60.81
CA ASP A 99 -10.27 7.31 -60.80
C ASP A 99 -10.77 8.37 -59.80
N TYR A 100 -11.90 8.11 -59.13
CA TYR A 100 -12.52 9.03 -58.19
C TYR A 100 -12.23 8.66 -56.74
N ALA A 101 -12.11 9.69 -55.90
CA ALA A 101 -11.93 9.59 -54.46
C ALA A 101 -12.87 10.56 -53.72
N LEU A 102 -13.35 10.15 -52.54
CA LEU A 102 -14.10 10.98 -51.61
C LEU A 102 -13.25 11.21 -50.35
N GLU A 103 -13.08 12.46 -49.92
CA GLU A 103 -12.12 12.85 -48.87
C GLU A 103 -10.67 12.36 -49.15
N GLY A 104 -10.33 12.07 -50.42
CA GLY A 104 -9.04 11.46 -50.82
C GLY A 104 -8.95 9.93 -50.62
N VAL A 105 -10.05 9.26 -50.28
CA VAL A 105 -10.14 7.79 -50.27
C VAL A 105 -10.71 7.30 -51.60
N PRO A 106 -9.97 6.48 -52.39
CA PRO A 106 -10.46 5.92 -53.65
C PRO A 106 -11.63 4.97 -53.46
N LEU A 107 -12.49 4.85 -54.48
CA LEU A 107 -13.68 3.98 -54.43
C LEU A 107 -13.37 2.53 -54.04
N LEU A 108 -12.27 1.96 -54.57
CA LEU A 108 -11.81 0.61 -54.21
C LEU A 108 -11.44 0.49 -52.73
N HIS A 109 -10.72 1.48 -52.18
CA HIS A 109 -10.28 1.46 -50.78
C HIS A 109 -11.48 1.69 -49.84
N PHE A 110 -12.41 2.54 -50.25
CA PHE A 110 -13.67 2.82 -49.53
C PHE A 110 -14.57 1.57 -49.44
N LEU A 111 -14.52 0.69 -50.44
CA LEU A 111 -15.25 -0.58 -50.47
C LEU A 111 -14.61 -1.65 -49.56
N LEU A 112 -13.28 -1.72 -49.54
CA LEU A 112 -12.51 -2.65 -48.71
C LEU A 112 -12.56 -2.29 -47.22
N MET A 113 -12.55 -0.99 -46.88
CA MET A 113 -12.58 -0.53 -45.49
C MET A 113 -13.99 -0.62 -44.88
N PRO A 114 -14.12 -1.09 -43.62
CA PRO A 114 -15.40 -1.10 -42.91
C PRO A 114 -16.02 0.30 -42.79
N PRO A 115 -17.35 0.43 -42.87
CA PRO A 115 -18.02 1.71 -42.75
C PRO A 115 -17.77 2.34 -41.37
N ARG A 116 -17.63 3.68 -41.32
CA ARG A 116 -17.34 4.42 -40.08
C ARG A 116 -18.39 4.15 -38.97
N SER A 117 -19.61 3.77 -39.33
CA SER A 117 -20.70 3.42 -38.40
C SER A 117 -20.49 2.12 -37.60
N LEU A 118 -19.57 1.24 -38.01
CA LEU A 118 -19.21 0.03 -37.26
C LEU A 118 -18.04 0.22 -36.29
N ARG A 119 -17.41 1.41 -36.26
CA ARG A 119 -16.33 1.70 -35.31
C ARG A 119 -16.90 1.92 -33.91
N SER A 120 -16.20 1.44 -32.89
CA SER A 120 -16.51 1.81 -31.50
C SER A 120 -16.10 3.26 -31.22
N LYS A 121 -16.58 3.80 -30.10
CA LYS A 121 -16.04 5.02 -29.51
C LYS A 121 -14.74 4.75 -28.75
N ASP A 122 -14.57 3.52 -28.29
CA ASP A 122 -13.44 3.07 -27.49
C ASP A 122 -12.37 2.42 -28.36
N VAL A 123 -11.12 2.46 -27.89
CA VAL A 123 -9.99 1.77 -28.51
C VAL A 123 -10.06 0.26 -28.26
N TYR A 124 -9.49 -0.55 -29.16
CA TYR A 124 -9.71 -2.00 -29.21
C TYR A 124 -9.54 -2.74 -27.87
N TRP A 125 -8.51 -2.42 -27.09
CA TRP A 125 -8.23 -3.08 -25.80
C TRP A 125 -9.15 -2.64 -24.66
N SER A 126 -10.04 -1.68 -24.90
CA SER A 126 -11.10 -1.23 -23.98
C SER A 126 -12.49 -1.70 -24.38
N MET A 127 -12.65 -2.38 -25.53
CA MET A 127 -13.94 -2.90 -26.00
C MET A 127 -14.39 -4.11 -25.16
N THR A 128 -15.68 -4.21 -24.86
CA THR A 128 -16.23 -5.42 -24.20
C THR A 128 -16.38 -6.57 -25.20
N PRO A 129 -16.38 -7.85 -24.76
CA PRO A 129 -16.59 -8.99 -25.65
C PRO A 129 -17.88 -8.92 -26.46
N GLU A 130 -18.97 -8.39 -25.88
CA GLU A 130 -20.26 -8.20 -26.53
C GLU A 130 -20.17 -7.13 -27.63
N GLU A 131 -19.41 -6.06 -27.40
CA GLU A 131 -19.19 -5.03 -28.41
C GLU A 131 -18.34 -5.54 -29.57
N VAL A 132 -17.29 -6.31 -29.27
CA VAL A 132 -16.46 -7.00 -30.27
C VAL A 132 -17.30 -7.96 -31.13
N ALA A 133 -18.18 -8.74 -30.50
CA ALA A 133 -19.10 -9.65 -31.19
C ALA A 133 -20.06 -8.88 -32.12
N ARG A 134 -20.75 -7.85 -31.60
CA ARG A 134 -21.66 -6.97 -32.35
C ARG A 134 -21.01 -6.36 -33.59
N ILE A 135 -19.77 -5.88 -33.47
CA ILE A 135 -19.03 -5.27 -34.60
C ILE A 135 -18.66 -6.34 -35.65
N ARG A 136 -18.22 -7.52 -35.23
CA ARG A 136 -17.92 -8.65 -36.13
C ARG A 136 -19.16 -9.13 -36.87
N GLU A 137 -20.28 -9.35 -36.18
CA GLU A 137 -21.57 -9.74 -36.77
C GLU A 137 -22.08 -8.68 -37.76
N GLY A 138 -22.07 -7.41 -37.37
CA GLY A 138 -22.48 -6.30 -38.22
C GLY A 138 -21.61 -6.15 -39.48
N TYR A 139 -20.31 -6.44 -39.39
CA TYR A 139 -19.43 -6.47 -40.55
C TYR A 139 -19.67 -7.71 -41.44
N GLN A 140 -19.84 -8.89 -40.83
CA GLN A 140 -20.17 -10.12 -41.55
C GLN A 140 -21.47 -10.02 -42.35
N ALA A 141 -22.48 -9.34 -41.83
CA ALA A 141 -23.76 -9.13 -42.51
C ALA A 141 -23.63 -8.35 -43.84
N ILE A 142 -22.71 -7.39 -43.94
CA ILE A 142 -22.55 -6.54 -45.14
C ILE A 142 -21.55 -7.10 -46.17
N LEU A 143 -20.68 -8.05 -45.77
CA LEU A 143 -19.66 -8.63 -46.64
C LEU A 143 -20.21 -9.23 -47.95
N PRO A 144 -21.31 -10.02 -47.97
CA PRO A 144 -21.82 -10.59 -49.22
C PRO A 144 -22.27 -9.57 -50.25
N ILE A 145 -22.76 -8.40 -49.81
CA ILE A 145 -23.17 -7.30 -50.69
C ILE A 145 -21.94 -6.57 -51.23
N ARG A 146 -21.01 -6.19 -50.34
CA ARG A 146 -19.75 -5.55 -50.69
C ARG A 146 -18.90 -6.40 -51.64
N MET A 147 -18.95 -7.73 -51.47
CA MET A 147 -18.34 -8.70 -52.37
C MET A 147 -18.89 -8.60 -53.80
N ARG A 148 -20.21 -8.44 -53.98
CA ARG A 148 -20.81 -8.27 -55.32
C ARG A 148 -20.44 -6.93 -55.94
N MET A 149 -20.52 -5.83 -55.16
CA MET A 149 -20.01 -4.50 -55.56
C MET A 149 -18.54 -4.56 -55.99
N LEU A 150 -17.68 -5.31 -55.29
CA LEU A 150 -16.26 -5.47 -55.62
C LEU A 150 -16.09 -6.15 -56.98
N THR A 151 -16.90 -7.18 -57.28
CA THR A 151 -16.93 -7.81 -58.61
C THR A 151 -17.22 -6.79 -59.72
N ALA A 152 -18.26 -5.97 -59.51
CA ALA A 152 -18.70 -4.98 -60.49
C ALA A 152 -17.63 -3.89 -60.70
N LEU A 153 -17.00 -3.42 -59.62
CA LEU A 153 -15.91 -2.45 -59.71
C LEU A 153 -14.66 -3.04 -60.37
N LEU A 154 -14.23 -4.26 -60.00
CA LEU A 154 -13.05 -4.90 -60.61
C LEU A 154 -13.22 -5.12 -62.12
N ALA A 155 -14.46 -5.32 -62.60
CA ALA A 155 -14.74 -5.39 -64.04
C ALA A 155 -14.42 -4.08 -64.79
N THR A 156 -14.41 -2.92 -64.11
CA THR A 156 -13.99 -1.63 -64.70
C THR A 156 -12.48 -1.40 -64.65
N LYS A 157 -11.69 -2.40 -64.22
CA LYS A 157 -10.22 -2.34 -64.10
C LYS A 157 -9.69 -1.12 -63.33
N PRO A 158 -10.08 -0.90 -62.07
CA PRO A 158 -9.42 0.07 -61.20
C PRO A 158 -7.95 -0.33 -61.02
N ALA A 159 -7.11 0.64 -60.67
CA ALA A 159 -5.74 0.34 -60.26
C ALA A 159 -5.73 -0.47 -58.95
N LEU A 160 -4.75 -1.37 -58.82
CA LEU A 160 -4.67 -2.38 -57.76
C LEU A 160 -3.38 -2.28 -56.92
N ASP A 161 -2.52 -1.34 -57.29
CA ASP A 161 -1.20 -1.09 -56.72
C ASP A 161 -1.05 0.31 -56.09
N ASP A 162 -2.10 1.12 -56.12
CA ASP A 162 -2.12 2.50 -55.60
C ASP A 162 -1.91 2.58 -54.07
N VAL A 163 -1.10 3.55 -53.66
CA VAL A 163 -0.99 4.03 -52.28
C VAL A 163 -1.60 5.43 -52.21
N THR A 164 -2.43 5.70 -51.21
CA THR A 164 -2.97 7.06 -50.97
C THR A 164 -2.62 7.57 -49.58
N TYR A 165 -2.49 8.89 -49.42
CA TYR A 165 -2.16 9.51 -48.13
C TYR A 165 -3.15 9.14 -47.00
N GLN A 166 -4.43 8.96 -47.34
CA GLN A 166 -5.54 8.66 -46.43
C GLN A 166 -5.63 7.18 -46.04
N SER A 167 -5.22 6.27 -46.93
CA SER A 167 -5.26 4.82 -46.68
C SER A 167 -3.91 4.25 -46.25
N ARG A 168 -2.81 4.88 -46.71
CA ARG A 168 -1.39 4.51 -46.58
C ARG A 168 -1.04 3.08 -46.99
N ARG A 169 -1.97 2.38 -47.66
CA ARG A 169 -1.94 0.93 -47.82
C ARG A 169 -2.58 0.50 -49.16
N PRO A 170 -1.90 -0.32 -49.97
CA PRO A 170 -2.47 -0.94 -51.16
C PRO A 170 -3.68 -1.85 -50.84
N PRO A 171 -4.50 -2.19 -51.85
CA PRO A 171 -5.66 -3.07 -51.71
C PRO A 171 -5.40 -4.42 -51.00
N LEU A 172 -4.24 -5.06 -51.22
CA LEU A 172 -3.91 -6.34 -50.56
C LEU A 172 -3.61 -6.19 -49.07
N HIS A 173 -2.99 -5.09 -48.64
CA HIS A 173 -2.78 -4.76 -47.22
C HIS A 173 -4.11 -4.42 -46.53
N LEU A 174 -5.00 -3.71 -47.23
CA LEU A 174 -6.36 -3.45 -46.74
C LEU A 174 -7.19 -4.75 -46.64
N ALA A 175 -7.01 -5.69 -47.58
CA ALA A 175 -7.60 -7.01 -47.50
C ALA A 175 -7.09 -7.77 -46.26
N LEU A 176 -5.79 -7.76 -45.94
CA LEU A 176 -5.26 -8.39 -44.73
C LEU A 176 -5.80 -7.79 -43.42
N LEU A 177 -6.14 -6.50 -43.39
CA LEU A 177 -6.71 -5.84 -42.20
C LEU A 177 -8.21 -6.12 -42.03
N TYR A 178 -8.97 -6.11 -43.13
CA TYR A 178 -10.43 -6.03 -43.09
C TYR A 178 -11.17 -7.06 -43.94
N GLY A 179 -10.52 -7.65 -44.94
CA GLY A 179 -11.17 -8.44 -45.98
C GLY A 179 -11.47 -9.89 -45.60
N THR A 180 -11.77 -10.69 -46.62
CA THR A 180 -11.93 -12.15 -46.53
C THR A 180 -11.02 -12.84 -47.53
N PRO A 181 -10.86 -14.18 -47.44
CA PRO A 181 -10.13 -14.94 -48.45
C PRO A 181 -10.67 -14.75 -49.86
N GLU A 182 -11.99 -14.65 -50.01
CA GLU A 182 -12.65 -14.44 -51.30
C GLU A 182 -12.42 -13.02 -51.85
N ILE A 183 -12.17 -12.02 -50.98
CA ILE A 183 -11.70 -10.68 -51.41
C ILE A 183 -10.26 -10.76 -51.91
N MET A 184 -9.39 -11.44 -51.16
CA MET A 184 -7.98 -11.64 -51.52
C MET A 184 -7.85 -12.34 -52.88
N ASP A 185 -8.56 -13.46 -53.07
CA ASP A 185 -8.57 -14.23 -54.31
C ASP A 185 -9.01 -13.38 -55.52
N ARG A 186 -10.01 -12.51 -55.33
CA ARG A 186 -10.51 -11.64 -56.41
C ARG A 186 -9.57 -10.50 -56.76
N LEU A 187 -8.91 -9.90 -55.78
CA LEU A 187 -7.88 -8.87 -56.03
C LEU A 187 -6.70 -9.50 -56.80
N LEU A 188 -6.22 -10.68 -56.36
CA LEU A 188 -5.15 -11.41 -57.03
C LEU A 188 -5.56 -11.84 -58.45
N ALA A 189 -6.76 -12.38 -58.63
CA ALA A 189 -7.28 -12.76 -59.95
C ALA A 189 -7.51 -11.56 -60.89
N ALA A 190 -7.76 -10.37 -60.36
CA ALA A 190 -7.83 -9.12 -61.12
C ALA A 190 -6.45 -8.54 -61.48
N GLY A 191 -5.35 -9.13 -60.99
CA GLY A 191 -3.96 -8.76 -61.30
C GLY A 191 -3.24 -7.96 -60.21
N ALA A 192 -3.77 -7.91 -58.98
CA ALA A 192 -3.04 -7.31 -57.85
C ALA A 192 -1.73 -8.06 -57.59
N LYS A 193 -0.61 -7.34 -57.50
CA LYS A 193 0.72 -7.93 -57.34
C LYS A 193 0.90 -8.40 -55.88
N PRO A 194 1.16 -9.70 -55.61
CA PRO A 194 1.26 -10.22 -54.24
C PRO A 194 2.47 -9.65 -53.45
N ASP A 195 3.40 -9.02 -54.15
CA ASP A 195 4.62 -8.38 -53.63
C ASP A 195 4.58 -6.83 -53.71
N GLN A 196 3.41 -6.23 -53.95
CA GLN A 196 3.25 -4.77 -53.95
C GLN A 196 3.71 -4.17 -52.61
N ARG A 197 4.53 -3.12 -52.63
CA ARG A 197 4.95 -2.43 -51.40
C ARG A 197 3.98 -1.31 -51.02
N GLY A 198 3.76 -1.12 -49.72
CA GLY A 198 2.98 0.00 -49.16
C GLY A 198 3.81 1.23 -48.82
N ASP A 199 3.18 2.21 -48.15
CA ASP A 199 3.81 3.44 -47.64
C ASP A 199 4.94 3.16 -46.62
N ASP A 200 4.80 2.07 -45.86
CA ASP A 200 5.82 1.51 -44.96
C ASP A 200 6.94 0.75 -45.70
N ASN A 201 6.96 0.80 -47.04
CA ASN A 201 7.85 0.07 -47.92
C ASN A 201 7.81 -1.47 -47.73
N ARG A 202 6.74 -2.04 -47.16
CA ARG A 202 6.60 -3.49 -46.92
C ARG A 202 5.64 -4.17 -47.88
N LYS A 203 5.97 -5.40 -48.28
CA LYS A 203 5.07 -6.33 -49.01
C LYS A 203 3.88 -6.75 -48.11
N PRO A 204 2.78 -7.31 -48.65
CA PRO A 204 1.63 -7.73 -47.84
C PRO A 204 1.98 -8.75 -46.75
N LEU A 205 2.82 -9.76 -47.06
CA LEU A 205 3.30 -10.72 -46.07
C LEU A 205 4.26 -10.08 -45.05
N GLU A 206 5.16 -9.20 -45.48
CA GLU A 206 6.07 -8.45 -44.59
C GLU A 206 5.29 -7.51 -43.66
N PHE A 207 4.17 -6.95 -44.13
CA PHE A 207 3.26 -6.15 -43.33
C PHE A 207 2.52 -7.00 -42.30
N LEU A 208 1.96 -8.16 -42.68
CA LEU A 208 1.27 -9.08 -41.77
C LEU A 208 2.16 -9.60 -40.63
N LEU A 209 3.41 -9.94 -40.95
CA LEU A 209 4.35 -10.58 -40.03
C LEU A 209 5.12 -9.58 -39.17
N ASN A 210 4.87 -8.27 -39.31
CA ASN A 210 5.55 -7.24 -38.53
C ASN A 210 4.67 -6.71 -37.39
N ARG A 211 5.31 -6.35 -36.28
CA ARG A 211 4.64 -5.81 -35.09
C ARG A 211 3.78 -4.56 -35.34
N ASP A 212 4.10 -3.77 -36.36
CA ASP A 212 3.28 -2.61 -36.75
C ASP A 212 1.90 -2.99 -37.30
N PHE A 213 1.65 -4.26 -37.66
CA PHE A 213 0.34 -4.77 -38.05
C PHE A 213 -0.68 -4.59 -36.93
N GLU A 214 -0.35 -5.02 -35.72
CA GLU A 214 -1.21 -4.92 -34.55
C GLU A 214 -1.38 -3.46 -34.12
N PHE A 215 -0.35 -2.61 -34.26
CA PHE A 215 -0.52 -1.17 -34.08
C PHE A 215 -1.51 -0.59 -35.11
N ALA A 216 -1.41 -1.00 -36.38
CA ALA A 216 -2.32 -0.58 -37.42
C ALA A 216 -3.77 -1.01 -37.11
N VAL A 217 -4.00 -2.25 -36.64
CA VAL A 217 -5.32 -2.74 -36.18
C VAL A 217 -5.81 -1.94 -34.96
N ARG A 218 -4.96 -1.74 -33.96
CA ARG A 218 -5.27 -1.03 -32.70
C ARG A 218 -5.76 0.40 -32.90
N MET A 219 -5.23 1.10 -33.91
CA MET A 219 -5.61 2.48 -34.23
C MET A 219 -6.88 2.61 -35.09
N THR A 220 -7.56 1.50 -35.45
CA THR A 220 -8.76 1.54 -36.31
C THR A 220 -10.08 1.83 -35.59
N TYR A 221 -10.12 1.72 -34.26
CA TYR A 221 -11.36 1.66 -33.45
C TYR A 221 -12.30 0.50 -33.87
N LEU A 222 -11.70 -0.61 -34.32
CA LEU A 222 -12.35 -1.87 -34.64
C LEU A 222 -11.62 -3.02 -33.94
N PRO A 223 -12.31 -4.14 -33.63
CA PRO A 223 -11.63 -5.37 -33.27
C PRO A 223 -10.93 -6.00 -34.48
N ARG A 224 -10.01 -6.94 -34.23
CA ARG A 224 -9.46 -7.80 -35.29
C ARG A 224 -10.61 -8.54 -35.98
N LEU A 225 -10.88 -8.19 -37.25
CA LEU A 225 -11.98 -8.72 -38.05
C LEU A 225 -11.62 -10.07 -38.70
N VAL A 226 -10.37 -10.24 -39.13
CA VAL A 226 -9.87 -11.47 -39.79
C VAL A 226 -9.36 -12.46 -38.74
N GLY A 227 -10.05 -13.61 -38.61
CA GLY A 227 -9.65 -14.73 -37.75
C GLY A 227 -8.47 -15.53 -38.32
N ARG A 228 -7.80 -16.35 -37.49
CA ARG A 228 -6.61 -17.12 -37.91
C ARG A 228 -6.89 -18.09 -39.07
N GLN A 229 -8.06 -18.74 -39.09
CA GLN A 229 -8.46 -19.64 -40.19
C GLN A 229 -8.58 -18.92 -41.54
N ASP A 230 -9.18 -17.73 -41.58
CA ASP A 230 -9.28 -16.93 -42.81
C ASP A 230 -7.93 -16.33 -43.19
N MET A 231 -7.16 -15.84 -42.21
CA MET A 231 -5.78 -15.36 -42.43
C MET A 231 -4.91 -16.44 -43.07
N THR A 232 -5.07 -17.70 -42.64
CA THR A 232 -4.41 -18.88 -43.23
C THR A 232 -4.73 -19.02 -44.71
N ARG A 233 -6.00 -18.93 -45.10
CA ARG A 233 -6.42 -18.99 -46.51
C ARG A 233 -5.82 -17.82 -47.32
N MET A 234 -5.79 -16.61 -46.76
CA MET A 234 -5.25 -15.40 -47.41
C MET A 234 -3.73 -15.44 -47.60
N VAL A 235 -2.99 -15.92 -46.60
CA VAL A 235 -1.54 -16.14 -46.70
C VAL A 235 -1.20 -17.17 -47.77
N LEU A 236 -1.96 -18.27 -47.84
CA LEU A 236 -1.79 -19.28 -48.88
C LEU A 236 -2.14 -18.74 -50.27
N ALA A 237 -3.18 -17.90 -50.41
CA ALA A 237 -3.50 -17.23 -51.67
C ALA A 237 -2.34 -16.33 -52.16
N LEU A 238 -1.70 -15.56 -51.26
CA LEU A 238 -0.51 -14.76 -51.57
C LEU A 238 0.66 -15.63 -52.04
N PHE A 239 0.96 -16.72 -51.33
CA PHE A 239 2.03 -17.65 -51.74
C PHE A 239 1.75 -18.33 -53.08
N ASN A 240 0.50 -18.70 -53.36
CA ASN A 240 0.05 -19.31 -54.62
C ASN A 240 0.12 -18.32 -55.78
N ALA A 241 -0.19 -17.04 -55.54
CA ALA A 241 -0.04 -15.95 -56.52
C ALA A 241 1.42 -15.59 -56.81
N GLY A 242 2.38 -16.12 -56.04
CA GLY A 242 3.82 -15.95 -56.27
C GLY A 242 4.54 -14.99 -55.33
N ALA A 243 3.97 -14.69 -54.15
CA ALA A 243 4.69 -13.91 -53.13
C ALA A 243 6.07 -14.53 -52.82
N THR A 244 7.11 -13.69 -52.72
CA THR A 244 8.46 -14.18 -52.39
C THR A 244 8.59 -14.52 -50.91
N ARG A 245 9.76 -15.04 -50.52
CA ARG A 245 10.15 -15.10 -49.11
C ARG A 245 10.09 -13.66 -48.51
N PRO A 246 9.45 -13.46 -47.33
CA PRO A 246 9.45 -12.17 -46.65
C PRO A 246 10.87 -11.73 -46.25
N PHE A 247 11.06 -10.42 -46.07
CA PHE A 247 12.28 -9.80 -45.51
C PHE A 247 13.56 -9.99 -46.34
N MET A 248 13.46 -10.42 -47.61
CA MET A 248 14.62 -10.55 -48.51
C MET A 248 15.46 -9.27 -48.65
N TYR A 249 14.85 -8.09 -48.45
CA TYR A 249 15.57 -6.81 -48.49
C TYR A 249 16.56 -6.63 -47.31
N VAL A 250 16.44 -7.43 -46.25
CA VAL A 250 17.36 -7.46 -45.11
C VAL A 250 18.57 -8.36 -45.41
N ASP A 251 18.38 -9.39 -46.24
CA ASP A 251 19.42 -10.36 -46.61
C ASP A 251 20.48 -9.78 -47.57
N GLU A 252 20.17 -8.65 -48.22
CA GLU A 252 21.04 -7.93 -49.16
C GLU A 252 21.59 -6.62 -48.55
N PRO A 253 22.42 -6.64 -47.49
CA PRO A 253 22.91 -5.40 -46.90
C PRO A 253 24.13 -4.83 -47.62
N ALA A 254 24.13 -3.51 -47.78
CA ALA A 254 25.34 -2.70 -47.93
C ALA A 254 26.03 -2.38 -46.58
N ASP A 255 25.37 -2.69 -45.45
CA ASP A 255 25.83 -2.41 -44.09
C ASP A 255 26.30 -3.70 -43.37
N GLU A 256 27.55 -3.70 -42.92
CA GLU A 256 28.16 -4.82 -42.19
C GLU A 256 27.52 -5.05 -40.81
N SER A 257 26.93 -4.01 -40.21
CA SER A 257 26.33 -4.02 -38.87
C SER A 257 25.09 -4.91 -38.81
N LEU A 258 24.16 -4.72 -39.75
CA LEU A 258 22.98 -5.57 -39.94
C LEU A 258 23.37 -7.00 -40.30
N ARG A 259 24.43 -7.17 -41.11
CA ARG A 259 24.92 -8.48 -41.54
C ARG A 259 25.34 -9.36 -40.34
N ARG A 260 25.99 -8.76 -39.33
CA ARG A 260 26.41 -9.45 -38.09
C ARG A 260 25.23 -9.96 -37.26
N LEU A 261 24.06 -9.29 -37.28
CA LEU A 261 22.88 -9.71 -36.51
C LEU A 261 22.24 -11.01 -37.04
N PHE A 262 22.41 -11.31 -38.32
CA PHE A 262 21.90 -12.53 -38.96
C PHE A 262 23.01 -13.51 -39.34
N THR A 263 24.18 -13.42 -38.70
CA THR A 263 25.30 -14.33 -38.92
C THR A 263 25.37 -15.35 -37.78
N ASP A 264 25.49 -16.64 -38.10
CA ASP A 264 25.62 -17.69 -37.09
C ASP A 264 27.00 -17.78 -36.45
N GLU A 265 27.13 -18.58 -35.39
CA GLU A 265 28.40 -18.83 -34.69
C GLU A 265 29.52 -19.35 -35.61
N GLN A 266 29.19 -19.88 -36.79
CA GLN A 266 30.14 -20.36 -37.79
C GLN A 266 30.41 -19.33 -38.91
N GLY A 267 29.96 -18.08 -38.75
CA GLY A 267 30.22 -16.97 -39.66
C GLY A 267 29.35 -16.96 -40.93
N ARG A 268 28.24 -17.71 -40.96
CA ARG A 268 27.36 -17.80 -42.14
C ARG A 268 26.17 -16.86 -41.99
N VAL A 269 25.94 -16.01 -42.99
CA VAL A 269 24.73 -15.19 -43.07
C VAL A 269 23.52 -16.10 -43.31
N ARG A 270 22.59 -16.14 -42.36
CA ARG A 270 21.30 -16.80 -42.45
C ARG A 270 20.24 -15.83 -42.99
N PRO A 271 19.17 -16.33 -43.64
CA PRO A 271 18.08 -15.48 -44.09
C PRO A 271 17.32 -14.85 -42.91
N ALA A 272 17.06 -13.55 -42.93
CA ALA A 272 16.33 -12.82 -41.89
C ALA A 272 14.90 -13.36 -41.66
N ALA A 273 14.30 -13.98 -42.67
CA ALA A 273 13.02 -14.69 -42.57
C ALA A 273 13.03 -15.81 -41.51
N ASP A 274 14.18 -16.44 -41.27
CA ASP A 274 14.31 -17.58 -40.35
C ASP A 274 14.02 -17.20 -38.90
N PHE A 275 14.28 -15.93 -38.56
CA PHE A 275 13.99 -15.33 -37.26
C PHE A 275 12.67 -14.52 -37.30
N LEU A 276 12.50 -13.66 -38.32
CA LEU A 276 11.43 -12.66 -38.35
C LEU A 276 10.07 -13.18 -38.84
N ALA A 277 10.01 -14.31 -39.54
CA ALA A 277 8.75 -14.79 -40.14
C ALA A 277 8.08 -15.92 -39.35
N TRP A 278 8.83 -16.82 -38.71
CA TRP A 278 8.28 -18.07 -38.17
C TRP A 278 7.36 -17.88 -36.98
N ALA A 279 7.79 -17.15 -35.94
CA ALA A 279 6.96 -16.92 -34.76
C ALA A 279 5.69 -16.07 -35.07
N PRO A 280 5.77 -14.94 -35.80
CA PRO A 280 4.57 -14.22 -36.23
C PRO A 280 3.65 -15.05 -37.15
N MET A 281 4.18 -15.94 -38.00
CA MET A 281 3.34 -16.82 -38.82
C MET A 281 2.53 -17.80 -37.96
N VAL A 282 3.16 -18.41 -36.95
CA VAL A 282 2.50 -19.31 -35.98
C VAL A 282 1.39 -18.61 -35.23
N GLU A 283 1.61 -17.35 -34.82
CA GLU A 283 0.64 -16.53 -34.12
C GLU A 283 -0.54 -16.10 -35.01
N MET A 284 -0.27 -15.70 -36.25
CA MET A 284 -1.27 -15.10 -37.14
C MET A 284 -2.11 -16.12 -37.91
N THR A 285 -1.67 -17.38 -38.01
CA THR A 285 -2.30 -18.44 -38.81
C THR A 285 -2.56 -19.73 -38.01
N GLU A 286 -3.20 -20.71 -38.62
CA GLU A 286 -3.49 -22.03 -38.06
C GLU A 286 -3.08 -23.15 -39.01
N GLY A 287 -2.65 -24.28 -38.46
CA GLY A 287 -2.29 -25.47 -39.24
C GLY A 287 -0.87 -25.45 -39.82
N ALA A 288 -0.55 -26.50 -40.57
CA ALA A 288 0.78 -26.75 -41.14
C ALA A 288 1.10 -25.92 -42.39
N ALA A 289 0.08 -25.65 -43.22
CA ALA A 289 0.27 -25.22 -44.61
C ALA A 289 1.03 -23.87 -44.78
N PRO A 290 0.81 -22.82 -43.97
CA PRO A 290 1.57 -21.57 -44.10
C PRO A 290 3.07 -21.75 -43.81
N LEU A 291 3.41 -22.60 -42.85
CA LEU A 291 4.79 -22.91 -42.46
C LEU A 291 5.48 -23.79 -43.51
N GLN A 292 4.75 -24.76 -44.08
CA GLN A 292 5.23 -25.54 -45.23
C GLN A 292 5.46 -24.65 -46.46
N ALA A 293 4.59 -23.68 -46.72
CA ALA A 293 4.75 -22.71 -47.81
C ALA A 293 5.97 -21.80 -47.59
N LEU A 294 6.18 -21.32 -46.35
CA LEU A 294 7.37 -20.54 -45.96
C LEU A 294 8.66 -21.36 -46.13
N ALA A 295 8.67 -22.63 -45.70
CA ALA A 295 9.78 -23.56 -45.88
C ALA A 295 10.10 -23.80 -47.37
N ALA A 296 9.07 -23.98 -48.21
CA ALA A 296 9.22 -24.13 -49.66
C ALA A 296 9.80 -22.89 -50.36
N ARG A 297 9.78 -21.71 -49.72
CA ARG A 297 10.47 -20.49 -50.19
C ARG A 297 11.91 -20.35 -49.66
N GLY A 298 12.45 -21.39 -49.01
CA GLY A 298 13.85 -21.47 -48.60
C GLY A 298 14.16 -20.80 -47.25
N SER A 299 13.16 -20.69 -46.36
CA SER A 299 13.36 -20.29 -44.97
C SER A 299 13.31 -21.51 -44.04
N LYS A 300 13.89 -21.42 -42.84
CA LYS A 300 13.85 -22.44 -41.79
C LYS A 300 13.59 -21.79 -40.42
N PRO A 301 12.97 -22.47 -39.45
CA PRO A 301 12.78 -21.88 -38.13
C PRO A 301 14.13 -21.75 -37.41
N ALA A 302 14.36 -20.59 -36.77
CA ALA A 302 15.46 -20.38 -35.83
C ALA A 302 15.11 -20.95 -34.43
N TYR A 303 16.16 -21.32 -33.68
CA TYR A 303 16.06 -21.92 -32.34
C TYR A 303 17.10 -21.34 -31.36
N ASP A 304 17.76 -20.24 -31.75
CA ASP A 304 19.00 -19.75 -31.15
C ASP A 304 18.74 -18.55 -30.20
N ASP A 305 17.48 -18.13 -30.07
CA ASP A 305 17.02 -16.79 -29.63
C ASP A 305 15.93 -16.82 -28.53
N GLY A 306 15.89 -17.89 -27.72
CA GLY A 306 15.01 -18.00 -26.56
C GLY A 306 13.73 -18.77 -26.85
N LEU A 307 12.58 -18.09 -26.96
CA LEU A 307 11.29 -18.75 -27.16
C LEU A 307 11.15 -19.22 -28.62
N THR A 308 11.38 -20.52 -28.82
CA THR A 308 11.25 -21.17 -30.14
C THR A 308 9.84 -21.04 -30.72
N ALA A 309 9.74 -20.99 -32.05
CA ALA A 309 8.45 -21.01 -32.75
C ALA A 309 7.62 -22.28 -32.42
N LEU A 310 8.28 -23.39 -32.07
CA LEU A 310 7.65 -24.63 -31.61
C LEU A 310 6.96 -24.45 -30.24
N ALA A 311 7.62 -23.80 -29.29
CA ALA A 311 7.05 -23.50 -27.98
C ALA A 311 5.88 -22.51 -28.08
N LEU A 312 6.00 -21.48 -28.93
CA LEU A 312 4.87 -20.60 -29.25
C LEU A 312 3.69 -21.38 -29.85
N ALA A 313 3.93 -22.24 -30.84
CA ALA A 313 2.88 -23.04 -31.48
C ALA A 313 2.15 -23.95 -30.49
N ALA A 314 2.88 -24.50 -29.53
CA ALA A 314 2.36 -25.32 -28.45
C ALA A 314 1.54 -24.50 -27.44
N TYR A 315 1.99 -23.29 -27.07
CA TYR A 315 1.27 -22.37 -26.19
C TYR A 315 -0.05 -21.83 -26.78
N VAL A 316 -0.09 -21.53 -28.09
CA VAL A 316 -1.30 -20.97 -28.76
C VAL A 316 -2.25 -22.03 -29.35
N GLY A 317 -1.98 -23.31 -29.08
CA GLY A 317 -2.84 -24.44 -29.46
C GLY A 317 -2.77 -24.84 -30.93
N ASN A 318 -1.74 -24.41 -31.67
CA ASN A 318 -1.63 -24.65 -33.11
C ASN A 318 -1.00 -26.03 -33.41
N ALA A 319 -1.75 -27.11 -33.16
CA ALA A 319 -1.28 -28.49 -33.28
C ALA A 319 -0.70 -28.87 -34.67
N GLY A 320 -1.21 -28.26 -35.75
CA GLY A 320 -0.68 -28.46 -37.09
C GLY A 320 0.68 -27.77 -37.31
N ALA A 321 0.88 -26.59 -36.71
CA ALA A 321 2.19 -25.96 -36.66
C ALA A 321 3.17 -26.77 -35.80
N VAL A 322 2.76 -27.23 -34.62
CA VAL A 322 3.58 -28.08 -33.73
C VAL A 322 4.13 -29.29 -34.50
N SER A 323 3.27 -30.04 -35.18
CA SER A 323 3.68 -31.22 -35.94
C SER A 323 4.70 -30.88 -37.03
N THR A 324 4.51 -29.78 -37.75
CA THR A 324 5.44 -29.30 -38.79
C THR A 324 6.79 -28.84 -38.21
N LEU A 325 6.76 -28.15 -37.07
CA LEU A 325 7.94 -27.61 -36.40
C LEU A 325 8.76 -28.70 -35.70
N MET A 326 8.14 -29.82 -35.30
CA MET A 326 8.84 -31.04 -34.87
C MET A 326 9.58 -31.75 -36.01
N GLU A 327 9.07 -31.65 -37.25
CA GLU A 327 9.70 -32.24 -38.45
C GLU A 327 10.83 -31.36 -39.02
N LEU A 328 10.68 -30.04 -38.97
CA LEU A 328 11.63 -29.08 -39.54
C LEU A 328 12.72 -28.61 -38.56
N GLY A 329 12.47 -28.72 -37.25
CA GLY A 329 13.35 -28.25 -36.18
C GLY A 329 14.22 -29.35 -35.55
N PRO A 330 15.32 -28.98 -34.87
CA PRO A 330 16.04 -29.89 -34.02
C PRO A 330 15.23 -30.20 -32.75
N ARG A 331 15.46 -31.37 -32.15
CA ARG A 331 14.94 -31.70 -30.81
C ARG A 331 15.79 -31.10 -29.69
N GLU A 332 17.11 -31.03 -29.90
CA GLU A 332 18.07 -30.50 -28.94
C GLU A 332 18.59 -29.14 -29.42
N VAL A 333 18.61 -28.15 -28.53
CA VAL A 333 19.02 -26.77 -28.83
C VAL A 333 20.08 -26.29 -27.84
N SER A 334 21.07 -25.55 -28.34
CA SER A 334 22.13 -24.95 -27.52
C SER A 334 21.63 -23.68 -26.85
N ALA A 335 21.49 -23.67 -25.51
CA ALA A 335 21.14 -22.44 -24.80
C ALA A 335 22.37 -21.53 -24.62
N THR A 336 22.45 -20.44 -25.38
CA THR A 336 23.51 -19.42 -25.32
C THR A 336 23.22 -18.32 -24.30
N GLY A 337 22.73 -18.70 -23.11
CA GLY A 337 22.47 -17.80 -21.98
C GLY A 337 23.46 -18.01 -20.83
N GLN A 338 24.22 -16.97 -20.46
CA GLN A 338 25.06 -16.93 -19.24
C GLN A 338 26.20 -17.98 -19.13
N GLY A 339 26.97 -18.18 -20.20
CA GLY A 339 28.36 -18.65 -20.09
C GLY A 339 28.60 -20.16 -19.97
N ALA A 340 27.56 -20.99 -20.04
CA ALA A 340 27.69 -22.43 -20.27
C ALA A 340 26.59 -22.90 -21.23
N SER A 341 26.98 -23.48 -22.37
CA SER A 341 26.03 -24.08 -23.31
C SER A 341 25.45 -25.37 -22.73
N VAL A 342 24.26 -25.28 -22.15
CA VAL A 342 23.48 -26.46 -21.76
C VAL A 342 22.59 -26.84 -22.93
N GLU A 343 22.72 -28.08 -23.41
CA GLU A 343 21.80 -28.67 -24.39
C GLU A 343 20.41 -28.82 -23.73
N ARG A 344 19.37 -28.31 -24.39
CA ARG A 344 17.98 -28.37 -23.92
C ARG A 344 17.11 -29.18 -24.88
N ASP A 345 16.16 -29.93 -24.36
CA ASP A 345 15.12 -30.59 -25.17
C ASP A 345 14.03 -29.56 -25.53
N ALA A 346 14.02 -29.09 -26.78
CA ALA A 346 13.08 -28.10 -27.29
C ALA A 346 11.64 -28.63 -27.38
N TRP A 347 11.44 -29.95 -27.44
CA TRP A 347 10.11 -30.55 -27.40
C TRP A 347 9.55 -30.56 -25.98
N LEU A 348 10.42 -30.72 -24.97
CA LEU A 348 10.04 -30.55 -23.57
C LEU A 348 9.71 -29.10 -23.22
N ASP A 349 10.50 -28.14 -23.70
CA ASP A 349 10.18 -26.69 -23.58
C ASP A 349 8.83 -26.36 -24.23
N ALA A 350 8.52 -26.96 -25.38
CA ALA A 350 7.21 -26.81 -26.01
C ALA A 350 6.09 -27.55 -25.25
N ALA A 351 6.37 -28.68 -24.60
CA ALA A 351 5.39 -29.37 -23.76
C ALA A 351 5.04 -28.57 -22.51
N GLN A 352 6.03 -27.90 -21.90
CA GLN A 352 5.82 -26.94 -20.79
C GLN A 352 4.94 -25.77 -21.25
N ALA A 353 5.25 -25.19 -22.42
CA ALA A 353 4.45 -24.13 -23.03
C ALA A 353 3.00 -24.57 -23.33
N ALA A 354 2.79 -25.80 -23.81
CA ALA A 354 1.45 -26.36 -24.01
C ALA A 354 0.67 -26.56 -22.70
N VAL A 355 1.32 -26.99 -21.61
CA VAL A 355 0.66 -27.13 -20.30
C VAL A 355 0.15 -25.78 -19.80
N GLU A 356 0.95 -24.71 -19.95
CA GLU A 356 0.56 -23.36 -19.50
C GLU A 356 -0.43 -22.68 -20.44
N GLY A 357 -0.41 -22.99 -21.75
CA GLY A 357 -1.47 -22.63 -22.70
C GLY A 357 -2.78 -23.38 -22.51
N GLY A 358 -2.82 -24.44 -21.68
CA GLY A 358 -4.01 -25.26 -21.46
C GLY A 358 -4.28 -26.26 -22.59
N HIS A 359 -3.22 -26.84 -23.17
CA HIS A 359 -3.25 -27.71 -24.34
C HIS A 359 -2.69 -29.12 -24.04
N PRO A 360 -3.37 -29.91 -23.18
CA PRO A 360 -2.89 -31.20 -22.67
C PRO A 360 -2.53 -32.23 -23.76
N GLU A 361 -3.34 -32.30 -24.82
CA GLU A 361 -3.11 -33.24 -25.92
C GLU A 361 -1.82 -32.93 -26.69
N ILE A 362 -1.48 -31.64 -26.83
CA ILE A 362 -0.23 -31.19 -27.47
C ILE A 362 0.97 -31.53 -26.58
N ALA A 363 0.88 -31.26 -25.27
CA ALA A 363 1.91 -31.65 -24.32
C ALA A 363 2.13 -33.18 -24.35
N SER A 364 1.05 -33.97 -24.31
CA SER A 364 1.10 -35.44 -24.39
C SER A 364 1.72 -35.95 -25.71
N GLN A 365 1.43 -35.29 -26.85
CA GLN A 365 2.03 -35.57 -28.15
C GLN A 365 3.54 -35.28 -28.20
N LEU A 366 4.03 -34.28 -27.49
CA LEU A 366 5.44 -33.89 -27.45
C LEU A 366 6.27 -34.83 -26.55
N LEU A 367 5.71 -35.32 -25.44
CA LEU A 367 6.45 -36.07 -24.42
C LEU A 367 6.92 -37.48 -24.87
N ARG A 368 8.18 -37.81 -24.53
CA ARG A 368 8.86 -39.08 -24.83
C ARG A 368 9.54 -39.64 -23.57
N ALA A 369 9.78 -40.95 -23.55
CA ALA A 369 10.56 -41.58 -22.48
C ALA A 369 12.01 -41.10 -22.51
N GLY A 370 12.64 -40.99 -21.33
CA GLY A 370 14.03 -40.53 -21.19
C GLY A 370 14.24 -39.02 -21.40
N MET A 371 13.18 -38.21 -21.46
CA MET A 371 13.30 -36.75 -21.46
C MET A 371 13.81 -36.22 -20.10
N PRO A 372 14.54 -35.09 -20.08
CA PRO A 372 15.05 -34.48 -18.85
C PRO A 372 13.95 -33.71 -18.11
N PHE A 373 12.98 -34.40 -17.50
CA PHE A 373 11.77 -33.79 -16.92
C PHE A 373 12.00 -32.70 -15.83
N ALA A 374 13.23 -32.60 -15.29
CA ALA A 374 13.65 -31.51 -14.38
C ALA A 374 14.06 -30.21 -15.11
N GLN A 375 14.11 -30.19 -16.44
CA GLN A 375 14.36 -28.99 -17.26
C GLN A 375 13.32 -27.91 -16.93
N ARG A 376 13.80 -26.67 -16.77
CA ARG A 376 12.97 -25.50 -16.41
C ARG A 376 12.93 -24.56 -17.60
N GLY A 377 11.74 -24.31 -18.13
CA GLY A 377 11.52 -23.52 -19.34
C GLY A 377 10.08 -23.58 -19.83
N PRO A 378 9.78 -23.03 -21.02
CA PRO A 378 10.72 -22.45 -21.98
C PRO A 378 11.44 -21.18 -21.50
N ILE A 379 12.51 -20.78 -22.19
CA ILE A 379 13.17 -19.50 -21.93
C ILE A 379 12.37 -18.39 -22.62
N THR A 380 11.61 -17.61 -21.85
CA THR A 380 10.85 -16.44 -22.33
C THR A 380 11.60 -15.14 -22.09
N GLU A 381 12.78 -14.99 -22.68
CA GLU A 381 13.27 -13.64 -22.95
C GLU A 381 12.26 -12.91 -23.84
N SER A 382 12.09 -11.62 -23.65
CA SER A 382 11.00 -10.86 -24.25
C SER A 382 11.18 -10.74 -25.77
N SER A 383 10.61 -11.68 -26.52
CA SER A 383 10.56 -11.62 -27.98
C SER A 383 9.71 -10.42 -28.40
N GLU A 384 10.37 -9.36 -28.86
CA GLU A 384 9.69 -8.16 -29.34
C GLU A 384 8.91 -8.38 -30.65
N LEU A 385 9.02 -9.57 -31.25
CA LEU A 385 8.50 -9.92 -32.57
C LEU A 385 7.03 -10.39 -32.55
N ILE A 386 6.53 -10.90 -31.42
CA ILE A 386 5.17 -11.47 -31.29
C ILE A 386 4.26 -10.63 -30.39
N PHE A 387 2.94 -10.75 -30.56
CA PHE A 387 1.94 -10.02 -29.78
C PHE A 387 1.50 -10.76 -28.52
N THR A 388 1.54 -12.09 -28.57
CA THR A 388 1.11 -13.00 -27.51
C THR A 388 2.06 -12.85 -26.33
N LYS A 389 1.52 -12.36 -25.21
CA LYS A 389 2.22 -12.40 -23.94
C LYS A 389 2.27 -13.84 -23.44
N ILE A 390 3.48 -14.36 -23.33
CA ILE A 390 3.76 -15.70 -22.83
C ILE A 390 4.45 -15.52 -21.48
N GLU A 391 3.72 -15.85 -20.42
CA GLU A 391 4.19 -15.78 -19.05
C GLU A 391 4.42 -17.20 -18.53
N THR A 392 5.51 -17.84 -18.97
CA THR A 392 5.83 -19.21 -18.52
C THR A 392 6.59 -19.22 -17.20
N ALA A 393 6.15 -20.02 -16.24
CA ALA A 393 6.87 -20.21 -15.00
C ALA A 393 8.07 -21.16 -15.24
N SER A 394 9.28 -20.72 -14.90
CA SER A 394 10.52 -21.51 -15.03
C SER A 394 10.57 -22.66 -14.01
N ARG A 395 9.79 -23.71 -14.26
CA ARG A 395 9.56 -24.85 -13.35
C ARG A 395 9.55 -26.18 -14.12
N PRO A 396 9.85 -27.31 -13.47
CA PRO A 396 9.70 -28.64 -14.06
C PRO A 396 8.27 -28.91 -14.53
N ILE A 397 8.10 -29.63 -15.65
CA ILE A 397 6.78 -29.88 -16.25
C ILE A 397 5.79 -30.59 -15.31
N MET A 398 6.29 -31.43 -14.40
CA MET A 398 5.46 -32.15 -13.43
C MET A 398 4.75 -31.18 -12.46
N ASN A 399 5.48 -30.18 -11.96
CA ASN A 399 4.94 -29.12 -11.10
C ASN A 399 3.99 -28.19 -11.87
N LEU A 400 4.28 -27.87 -13.14
CA LEU A 400 3.39 -27.09 -14.01
C LEU A 400 2.05 -27.80 -14.24
N ALA A 401 2.09 -29.07 -14.64
CA ALA A 401 0.89 -29.88 -14.90
C ALA A 401 0.05 -30.04 -13.62
N ALA A 402 0.69 -30.26 -12.48
CA ALA A 402 0.03 -30.33 -11.18
C ALA A 402 -0.66 -29.02 -10.78
N LYS A 403 0.05 -27.87 -10.93
CA LYS A 403 -0.50 -26.54 -10.65
C LYS A 403 -1.69 -26.19 -11.58
N GLN A 404 -1.64 -26.56 -12.85
CA GLN A 404 -2.75 -26.33 -13.78
C GLN A 404 -3.93 -27.29 -13.55
N GLY A 405 -3.67 -28.47 -13.00
CA GLY A 405 -4.64 -29.55 -12.88
C GLY A 405 -4.73 -30.44 -14.12
N ASP A 406 -3.67 -30.47 -14.94
CA ASP A 406 -3.60 -31.23 -16.18
C ASP A 406 -3.40 -32.73 -15.90
N VAL A 407 -4.51 -33.42 -15.67
CA VAL A 407 -4.57 -34.87 -15.45
C VAL A 407 -3.98 -35.67 -16.62
N VAL A 408 -4.16 -35.22 -17.87
CA VAL A 408 -3.71 -35.95 -19.06
C VAL A 408 -2.19 -35.94 -19.14
N THR A 409 -1.57 -34.76 -18.99
CA THR A 409 -0.11 -34.62 -18.97
C THR A 409 0.48 -35.30 -17.74
N LEU A 410 -0.13 -35.20 -16.56
CA LEU A 410 0.34 -35.92 -15.36
C LEU A 410 0.35 -37.44 -15.56
N GLN A 411 -0.76 -38.03 -16.04
CA GLN A 411 -0.82 -39.46 -16.34
C GLN A 411 0.20 -39.86 -17.40
N ARG A 412 0.41 -39.01 -18.41
CA ARG A 412 1.42 -39.24 -19.46
C ARG A 412 2.83 -39.23 -18.88
N LEU A 413 3.20 -38.24 -18.09
CA LEU A 413 4.51 -38.13 -17.42
C LEU A 413 4.80 -39.35 -16.54
N LEU A 414 3.83 -39.73 -15.69
CA LEU A 414 3.93 -40.93 -14.85
C LEU A 414 4.12 -42.20 -15.69
N SER A 415 3.36 -42.36 -16.79
CA SER A 415 3.52 -43.51 -17.71
C SER A 415 4.87 -43.56 -18.42
N LEU A 416 5.58 -42.44 -18.50
CA LEU A 416 6.92 -42.31 -19.10
C LEU A 416 8.05 -42.41 -18.04
N GLY A 417 7.71 -42.64 -16.77
CA GLY A 417 8.68 -42.79 -15.68
C GLY A 417 9.17 -41.46 -15.07
N ALA A 418 8.43 -40.36 -15.23
CA ALA A 418 8.73 -39.13 -14.50
C ALA A 418 8.58 -39.33 -12.98
N PRO A 419 9.46 -38.76 -12.14
CA PRO A 419 9.38 -38.91 -10.69
C PRO A 419 8.12 -38.24 -10.15
N VAL A 420 7.33 -38.96 -9.34
CA VAL A 420 6.07 -38.48 -8.77
C VAL A 420 6.27 -37.24 -7.86
N GLU A 421 7.39 -37.19 -7.14
CA GLU A 421 7.77 -36.07 -6.28
C GLU A 421 8.39 -34.88 -7.04
N GLY A 422 8.57 -34.98 -8.36
CA GLY A 422 9.19 -33.92 -9.18
C GLY A 422 10.70 -33.78 -8.97
N ASP A 423 11.20 -32.55 -9.09
CA ASP A 423 12.62 -32.20 -8.92
C ASP A 423 12.90 -31.80 -7.46
N PRO A 424 13.81 -32.47 -6.73
CA PRO A 424 14.17 -32.09 -5.36
C PRO A 424 14.95 -30.77 -5.27
N ALA A 425 15.48 -30.25 -6.38
CA ALA A 425 16.18 -28.97 -6.44
C ALA A 425 15.27 -27.80 -6.86
N GLU A 426 13.95 -28.00 -6.96
CA GLU A 426 12.98 -26.97 -7.38
C GLU A 426 13.06 -25.73 -6.47
N GLN A 427 13.10 -24.54 -7.08
CA GLN A 427 13.51 -23.30 -6.39
C GLN A 427 12.59 -22.88 -5.24
N TYR A 428 11.29 -23.16 -5.34
CA TYR A 428 10.32 -22.83 -4.29
C TYR A 428 10.30 -23.91 -3.20
N GLY A 429 10.65 -25.16 -3.54
CA GLY A 429 10.66 -26.31 -2.63
C GLY A 429 9.36 -27.13 -2.65
N ASN A 430 8.46 -26.83 -3.59
CA ASN A 430 7.17 -27.52 -3.72
C ASN A 430 7.33 -28.87 -4.44
N THR A 431 6.73 -29.92 -3.89
CA THR A 431 6.42 -31.14 -4.66
C THR A 431 5.26 -30.86 -5.64
N PRO A 432 5.08 -31.64 -6.72
CA PRO A 432 3.90 -31.56 -7.57
C PRO A 432 2.59 -31.70 -6.78
N LEU A 433 2.58 -32.56 -5.74
CA LEU A 433 1.41 -32.71 -4.88
C LEU A 433 1.10 -31.42 -4.09
N ALA A 434 2.13 -30.74 -3.57
CA ALA A 434 1.99 -29.45 -2.90
C ALA A 434 1.43 -28.37 -3.86
N ASP A 435 1.92 -28.31 -5.10
CA ASP A 435 1.40 -27.39 -6.12
C ASP A 435 -0.06 -27.67 -6.51
N ALA A 436 -0.46 -28.95 -6.62
CA ALA A 436 -1.84 -29.32 -6.92
C ALA A 436 -2.81 -28.97 -5.76
N VAL A 437 -2.36 -29.09 -4.51
CA VAL A 437 -3.13 -28.67 -3.33
C VAL A 437 -3.24 -27.14 -3.28
N LEU A 438 -2.13 -26.41 -3.43
CA LEU A 438 -2.08 -24.94 -3.42
C LEU A 438 -2.93 -24.31 -4.54
N ALA A 439 -3.02 -24.96 -5.70
CA ALA A 439 -3.84 -24.52 -6.82
C ALA A 439 -5.29 -25.07 -6.80
N HIS A 440 -5.70 -25.74 -5.71
CA HIS A 440 -7.01 -26.37 -5.52
C HIS A 440 -7.45 -27.30 -6.67
N LYS A 441 -6.57 -28.23 -7.08
CA LYS A 441 -6.77 -29.17 -8.20
C LYS A 441 -7.02 -30.61 -7.72
N PRO A 442 -8.24 -30.95 -7.25
CA PRO A 442 -8.52 -32.22 -6.58
C PRO A 442 -8.35 -33.47 -7.47
N ASP A 443 -8.53 -33.34 -8.79
CA ASP A 443 -8.30 -34.45 -9.72
C ASP A 443 -6.79 -34.75 -9.89
N ALA A 444 -5.95 -33.72 -9.99
CA ALA A 444 -4.49 -33.87 -10.01
C ALA A 444 -3.96 -34.43 -8.69
N VAL A 445 -4.46 -33.97 -7.54
CA VAL A 445 -4.16 -34.56 -6.22
C VAL A 445 -4.48 -36.05 -6.20
N ARG A 446 -5.67 -36.46 -6.67
CA ARG A 446 -6.05 -37.88 -6.70
C ARG A 446 -5.14 -38.72 -7.60
N VAL A 447 -4.68 -38.19 -8.74
CA VAL A 447 -3.72 -38.88 -9.62
C VAL A 447 -2.35 -39.04 -8.97
N LEU A 448 -1.83 -37.98 -8.33
CA LEU A 448 -0.52 -38.00 -7.68
C LEU A 448 -0.49 -38.93 -6.46
N LEU A 449 -1.53 -38.89 -5.61
CA LEU A 449 -1.67 -39.82 -4.48
C LEU A 449 -1.81 -41.28 -4.95
N ALA A 450 -2.56 -41.54 -6.03
CA ALA A 450 -2.67 -42.88 -6.61
C ALA A 450 -1.33 -43.38 -7.21
N ALA A 451 -0.43 -42.47 -7.58
CA ALA A 451 0.94 -42.77 -8.00
C ALA A 451 1.94 -42.87 -6.84
N GLY A 452 1.49 -42.71 -5.59
CA GLY A 452 2.31 -42.86 -4.40
C GLY A 452 3.01 -41.59 -3.89
N ALA A 453 2.54 -40.40 -4.26
CA ALA A 453 3.09 -39.14 -3.75
C ALA A 453 2.95 -39.02 -2.21
N ASP A 454 4.00 -38.61 -1.51
CA ASP A 454 4.00 -38.42 -0.05
C ASP A 454 3.41 -37.06 0.37
N PRO A 455 2.26 -37.03 1.09
CA PRO A 455 1.65 -35.79 1.57
C PRO A 455 2.50 -34.98 2.55
N GLY A 456 3.43 -35.64 3.25
CA GLY A 456 4.29 -35.05 4.28
C GLY A 456 5.68 -34.61 3.79
N LEU A 457 6.04 -34.89 2.53
CA LEU A 457 7.35 -34.55 1.99
C LEU A 457 7.54 -33.04 1.86
N LYS A 458 8.77 -32.59 2.12
CA LYS A 458 9.24 -31.22 1.94
C LYS A 458 10.55 -31.24 1.17
N HIS A 459 10.69 -30.41 0.13
CA HIS A 459 11.99 -30.14 -0.47
C HIS A 459 12.61 -28.87 0.14
N GLN A 460 13.91 -28.69 -0.06
CA GLN A 460 14.60 -27.47 0.36
C GLN A 460 14.28 -26.36 -0.64
N GLY A 461 13.82 -25.21 -0.16
CA GLY A 461 13.42 -24.08 -0.98
C GLY A 461 13.03 -22.86 -0.14
N TYR A 462 12.46 -21.85 -0.79
CA TYR A 462 12.04 -20.61 -0.13
C TYR A 462 10.81 -20.78 0.80
N ASP A 463 9.89 -21.71 0.51
CA ASP A 463 8.72 -21.97 1.35
C ASP A 463 8.65 -23.47 1.72
N LEU A 464 9.19 -23.84 2.89
CA LEU A 464 9.41 -25.22 3.33
C LEU A 464 8.11 -25.93 3.79
N LYS A 465 7.14 -26.05 2.90
CA LYS A 465 5.80 -26.61 3.19
C LYS A 465 5.53 -27.90 2.43
N SER A 466 4.94 -28.85 3.16
CA SER A 466 4.34 -30.06 2.62
C SER A 466 2.92 -29.81 2.10
N ALA A 467 2.41 -30.70 1.25
CA ALA A 467 1.02 -30.65 0.79
C ALA A 467 0.02 -30.67 1.96
N LEU A 468 0.34 -31.42 3.03
CA LEU A 468 -0.44 -31.49 4.26
C LEU A 468 -0.50 -30.14 5.00
N GLU A 469 0.63 -29.43 5.11
CA GLU A 469 0.67 -28.10 5.75
C GLU A 469 -0.06 -27.05 4.94
N ILE A 470 -0.02 -27.11 3.60
CA ILE A 470 -0.78 -26.19 2.75
C ILE A 470 -2.29 -26.40 2.96
N ALA A 471 -2.77 -27.64 3.00
CA ALA A 471 -4.19 -27.93 3.28
C ALA A 471 -4.64 -27.42 4.66
N ILE A 472 -3.76 -27.49 5.67
CA ILE A 472 -3.97 -26.89 7.00
C ILE A 472 -3.94 -25.36 6.94
N GLN A 473 -3.06 -24.78 6.12
CA GLN A 473 -2.91 -23.33 6.00
C GLN A 473 -4.14 -22.66 5.36
N GLU A 474 -4.70 -23.29 4.33
CA GLU A 474 -5.84 -22.78 3.55
C GLU A 474 -7.21 -23.16 4.14
N ASP A 475 -7.26 -23.66 5.39
CA ASP A 475 -8.47 -24.10 6.11
C ASP A 475 -9.27 -25.24 5.39
N ASP A 476 -8.62 -26.02 4.51
CA ASP A 476 -9.27 -27.05 3.69
C ASP A 476 -9.37 -28.41 4.40
N ALA A 477 -10.39 -28.52 5.24
CA ALA A 477 -10.75 -29.76 5.94
C ALA A 477 -11.25 -30.90 5.02
N SER A 478 -11.45 -30.68 3.72
CA SER A 478 -11.78 -31.76 2.76
C SER A 478 -10.51 -32.35 2.16
N MET A 479 -9.59 -31.49 1.73
CA MET A 479 -8.28 -31.90 1.22
C MET A 479 -7.43 -32.57 2.32
N LEU A 480 -7.44 -32.02 3.53
CA LEU A 480 -6.75 -32.61 4.69
C LEU A 480 -7.14 -34.09 4.88
N ARG A 481 -8.43 -34.43 4.78
CA ARG A 481 -8.92 -35.80 4.89
C ARG A 481 -8.40 -36.71 3.76
N VAL A 482 -8.35 -36.20 2.53
CA VAL A 482 -7.85 -36.95 1.37
C VAL A 482 -6.36 -37.24 1.50
N LEU A 483 -5.58 -36.25 1.96
CA LEU A 483 -4.15 -36.40 2.21
C LEU A 483 -3.87 -37.38 3.36
N LEU A 484 -4.53 -37.22 4.50
CA LEU A 484 -4.37 -38.13 5.66
C LEU A 484 -4.73 -39.58 5.34
N ALA A 485 -5.75 -39.81 4.51
CA ALA A 485 -6.15 -41.15 4.08
C ALA A 485 -5.10 -41.86 3.19
N ALA A 486 -4.14 -41.12 2.62
CA ALA A 486 -3.03 -41.66 1.83
C ALA A 486 -1.74 -41.86 2.66
N MET A 487 -1.67 -41.37 3.89
CA MET A 487 -0.47 -41.50 4.74
C MET A 487 -0.38 -42.87 5.42
N THR A 488 0.85 -43.35 5.64
CA THR A 488 1.09 -44.51 6.50
C THR A 488 1.08 -44.11 7.99
N PRO A 489 0.77 -45.03 8.92
CA PRO A 489 0.84 -44.73 10.36
C PRO A 489 2.22 -44.25 10.82
N ASP A 490 3.30 -44.82 10.26
CA ASP A 490 4.67 -44.42 10.58
C ASP A 490 5.01 -43.01 10.07
N ALA A 491 4.49 -42.62 8.89
CA ALA A 491 4.62 -41.26 8.37
C ALA A 491 3.82 -40.26 9.23
N LEU A 492 2.58 -40.61 9.61
CA LEU A 492 1.76 -39.78 10.49
C LEU A 492 2.42 -39.54 11.86
N GLN A 493 3.07 -40.56 12.43
CA GLN A 493 3.82 -40.43 13.70
C GLN A 493 5.18 -39.74 13.51
N ALA A 494 5.79 -39.74 12.32
CA ALA A 494 7.00 -38.98 12.05
C ALA A 494 6.78 -37.45 12.18
N LEU A 495 5.55 -36.98 11.88
CA LEU A 495 5.14 -35.57 12.04
C LEU A 495 5.22 -35.06 13.49
N SER A 496 5.27 -35.94 14.50
CA SER A 496 5.34 -35.56 15.91
C SER A 496 6.76 -35.27 16.41
N ARG A 497 7.81 -35.52 15.59
CA ARG A 497 9.21 -35.55 16.06
C ARG A 497 9.90 -34.18 16.18
N GLY A 498 9.21 -33.08 15.88
CA GLY A 498 9.73 -31.71 16.06
C GLY A 498 8.63 -30.74 16.51
N PRO A 499 8.78 -30.02 17.64
CA PRO A 499 7.75 -29.10 18.13
C PRO A 499 7.46 -27.96 17.14
N ASP A 500 8.49 -27.43 16.47
CA ASP A 500 8.37 -26.34 15.49
C ASP A 500 7.77 -26.78 14.13
N HIS A 501 7.63 -28.09 13.93
CA HIS A 501 7.26 -28.70 12.64
C HIS A 501 6.06 -29.64 12.73
N SER A 502 5.40 -29.72 13.88
CA SER A 502 4.12 -30.42 14.01
C SER A 502 3.05 -29.72 13.16
N PRO A 503 2.33 -30.43 12.27
CA PRO A 503 1.17 -29.87 11.56
C PRO A 503 0.12 -29.33 12.53
N LEU A 504 0.06 -29.89 13.74
CA LEU A 504 -0.78 -29.39 14.81
C LEU A 504 -0.39 -27.99 15.29
N ALA A 505 0.90 -27.69 15.37
CA ALA A 505 1.38 -26.35 15.72
C ALA A 505 1.01 -25.32 14.64
N TRP A 506 0.78 -25.74 13.39
CA TRP A 506 0.18 -24.90 12.36
C TRP A 506 -1.34 -24.75 12.53
N VAL A 507 -2.08 -25.85 12.76
CA VAL A 507 -3.53 -25.80 13.09
C VAL A 507 -3.82 -24.85 14.27
N LEU A 508 -2.94 -24.83 15.28
CA LEU A 508 -3.09 -24.00 16.47
C LEU A 508 -2.67 -22.53 16.27
N ARG A 509 -1.74 -22.25 15.34
CA ARG A 509 -1.37 -20.87 14.95
C ARG A 509 -2.46 -20.19 14.11
N GLN A 510 -3.25 -20.95 13.35
CA GLN A 510 -4.38 -20.46 12.58
C GLN A 510 -5.48 -19.85 13.46
N ARG A 511 -6.03 -18.71 13.04
CA ARG A 511 -7.18 -18.04 13.71
C ARG A 511 -8.46 -18.30 12.93
N GLY A 512 -9.20 -19.34 13.29
CA GLY A 512 -10.39 -19.74 12.53
C GLY A 512 -11.33 -20.68 13.27
N LYS A 513 -12.48 -20.99 12.66
CA LYS A 513 -13.54 -21.82 13.28
C LYS A 513 -13.41 -23.33 12.98
N GLN A 514 -12.40 -23.79 12.25
CA GLN A 514 -12.22 -25.20 11.89
C GLN A 514 -11.03 -25.90 12.57
N GLY A 515 -10.24 -25.23 13.41
CA GLY A 515 -9.11 -25.86 14.12
C GLY A 515 -9.52 -27.13 14.88
N ALA A 516 -10.63 -27.07 15.62
CA ALA A 516 -11.22 -28.21 16.31
C ALA A 516 -11.74 -29.34 15.37
N ALA A 517 -12.07 -29.02 14.12
CA ALA A 517 -12.48 -30.01 13.11
C ALA A 517 -11.25 -30.70 12.49
N MET A 518 -10.19 -29.95 12.16
CA MET A 518 -8.91 -30.50 11.72
C MET A 518 -8.25 -31.37 12.79
N LEU A 519 -8.30 -30.92 14.05
CA LEU A 519 -7.85 -31.69 15.21
C LEU A 519 -8.53 -33.06 15.30
N ARG A 520 -9.85 -33.12 15.09
CA ARG A 520 -10.58 -34.40 15.03
C ARG A 520 -10.11 -35.26 13.87
N GLN A 521 -9.93 -34.71 12.67
CA GLN A 521 -9.45 -35.50 11.53
C GLN A 521 -8.05 -36.08 11.76
N LEU A 522 -7.15 -35.35 12.42
CA LEU A 522 -5.83 -35.85 12.78
C LEU A 522 -5.92 -36.99 13.83
N VAL A 523 -6.80 -36.85 14.83
CA VAL A 523 -7.08 -37.91 15.82
C VAL A 523 -7.73 -39.13 15.17
N ASP A 524 -8.70 -38.94 14.28
CA ASP A 524 -9.40 -40.00 13.53
C ASP A 524 -8.42 -40.75 12.60
N ALA A 525 -7.39 -40.08 12.08
CA ALA A 525 -6.29 -40.69 11.33
C ALA A 525 -5.27 -41.44 12.23
N GLY A 526 -5.33 -41.26 13.56
CA GLY A 526 -4.48 -41.97 14.53
C GLY A 526 -3.36 -41.15 15.18
N PHE A 527 -3.40 -39.82 15.12
CA PHE A 527 -2.41 -38.95 15.77
C PHE A 527 -2.62 -38.87 17.30
N ASP A 528 -1.57 -39.09 18.10
CA ASP A 528 -1.65 -39.00 19.56
C ASP A 528 -1.33 -37.58 20.06
N LEU A 529 -2.37 -36.87 20.52
CA LEU A 529 -2.27 -35.54 21.10
C LEU A 529 -1.43 -35.47 22.39
N LYS A 530 -1.16 -36.59 23.07
CA LYS A 530 -0.35 -36.59 24.31
C LYS A 530 1.15 -36.36 24.09
N THR A 531 1.60 -36.39 22.83
CA THR A 531 2.97 -36.05 22.45
C THR A 531 3.27 -34.55 22.56
N LEU A 532 2.23 -33.72 22.66
CA LEU A 532 2.29 -32.28 22.81
C LEU A 532 2.59 -31.86 24.26
N ASP A 533 2.90 -30.58 24.45
CA ASP A 533 3.02 -29.94 25.76
C ASP A 533 1.98 -28.82 25.94
N ALA A 534 2.10 -28.08 27.05
CA ALA A 534 1.18 -27.01 27.41
C ALA A 534 1.14 -25.83 26.42
N GLU A 535 2.15 -25.71 25.54
CA GLU A 535 2.24 -24.68 24.52
C GLU A 535 1.07 -24.76 23.54
N ALA A 536 0.62 -25.98 23.21
CA ALA A 536 -0.54 -26.20 22.36
C ALA A 536 -1.82 -25.59 22.95
N ILE A 537 -2.01 -25.70 24.27
CA ILE A 537 -3.14 -25.11 24.98
C ILE A 537 -2.97 -23.59 25.05
N ARG A 538 -1.76 -23.10 25.37
CA ARG A 538 -1.42 -21.67 25.41
C ARG A 538 -1.76 -20.97 24.10
N GLN A 539 -1.33 -21.55 22.97
CA GLN A 539 -1.54 -20.98 21.63
C GLN A 539 -3.03 -20.89 21.24
N ALA A 540 -3.83 -21.90 21.59
CA ALA A 540 -5.28 -21.90 21.39
C ALA A 540 -5.97 -20.75 22.16
N LEU A 541 -5.51 -20.46 23.38
CA LEU A 541 -6.02 -19.35 24.20
C LEU A 541 -5.63 -17.98 23.63
N GLU A 542 -4.40 -17.80 23.15
CA GLU A 542 -3.99 -16.56 22.46
C GLU A 542 -4.86 -16.26 21.23
N ASN A 543 -5.23 -17.31 20.49
CA ASN A 543 -6.12 -17.24 19.34
C ASN A 543 -7.61 -17.21 19.71
N ARG A 544 -7.93 -17.24 21.02
CA ARG A 544 -9.29 -17.21 21.59
C ARG A 544 -10.20 -18.35 21.10
N ASP A 545 -9.62 -19.48 20.71
CA ASP A 545 -10.39 -20.68 20.33
C ASP A 545 -10.65 -21.56 21.56
N GLU A 546 -11.77 -21.29 22.23
CA GLU A 546 -12.21 -22.03 23.41
C GLU A 546 -12.53 -23.49 23.12
N ALA A 547 -13.00 -23.81 21.90
CA ALA A 547 -13.37 -25.17 21.52
C ALA A 547 -12.12 -26.04 21.31
N THR A 548 -11.10 -25.49 20.66
CA THR A 548 -9.80 -26.13 20.50
C THR A 548 -9.07 -26.28 21.83
N ALA A 549 -9.01 -25.23 22.65
CA ALA A 549 -8.41 -25.30 23.98
C ALA A 549 -9.08 -26.39 24.85
N MET A 550 -10.41 -26.45 24.89
CA MET A 550 -11.15 -27.49 25.61
C MET A 550 -10.85 -28.89 25.06
N THR A 551 -10.77 -29.05 23.73
CA THR A 551 -10.47 -30.35 23.08
C THR A 551 -9.08 -30.88 23.47
N LEU A 552 -8.07 -30.01 23.53
CA LEU A 552 -6.71 -30.39 23.97
C LEU A 552 -6.68 -30.79 25.45
N ILE A 553 -7.37 -30.04 26.32
CA ILE A 553 -7.47 -30.34 27.76
C ILE A 553 -8.22 -31.66 28.02
N ASP A 554 -9.24 -31.97 27.22
CA ASP A 554 -9.97 -33.23 27.30
C ASP A 554 -9.18 -34.42 26.75
N ALA A 555 -8.40 -34.24 25.68
CA ALA A 555 -7.48 -35.25 25.16
C ALA A 555 -6.33 -35.61 26.14
N GLY A 556 -6.08 -34.76 27.15
CA GLY A 556 -5.07 -35.00 28.17
C GLY A 556 -3.69 -34.47 27.83
N VAL A 557 -3.61 -33.41 27.00
CA VAL A 557 -2.39 -32.61 26.82
C VAL A 557 -1.95 -32.05 28.18
N PRO A 558 -0.64 -32.05 28.52
CA PRO A 558 -0.15 -31.50 29.78
C PRO A 558 -0.58 -30.04 29.99
N VAL A 559 -1.24 -29.75 31.12
CA VAL A 559 -1.80 -28.40 31.39
C VAL A 559 -0.80 -27.42 32.02
N ASN A 560 0.34 -27.92 32.50
CA ASN A 560 1.42 -27.12 33.08
C ASN A 560 2.63 -27.13 32.12
N PRO A 561 3.28 -25.98 31.86
CA PRO A 561 4.50 -25.93 31.06
C PRO A 561 5.62 -26.71 31.75
N ARG A 562 6.53 -27.30 30.96
CA ARG A 562 7.75 -27.89 31.51
C ARG A 562 8.61 -26.77 32.10
N THR A 563 9.16 -26.98 33.30
CA THR A 563 10.02 -25.99 33.97
C THR A 563 11.21 -25.63 33.11
N VAL A 564 11.19 -24.43 32.53
CA VAL A 564 12.26 -23.93 31.69
C VAL A 564 13.39 -23.45 32.59
N ALA A 565 14.57 -24.06 32.49
CA ALA A 565 15.75 -23.53 33.16
C ALA A 565 16.04 -22.12 32.63
N ALA A 566 16.37 -21.19 33.54
CA ALA A 566 16.77 -19.84 33.16
C ALA A 566 17.93 -19.93 32.15
N ALA A 567 17.70 -19.41 30.95
CA ALA A 567 18.72 -19.44 29.90
C ALA A 567 19.87 -18.48 30.28
N PRO A 568 21.13 -18.82 29.94
CA PRO A 568 22.21 -17.86 30.07
C PRO A 568 21.92 -16.64 29.19
N SER A 569 22.20 -15.45 29.73
CA SER A 569 21.91 -14.16 29.10
C SER A 569 22.59 -14.03 27.73
N GLY A 570 21.81 -13.87 26.65
CA GLY A 570 22.36 -13.55 25.32
C GLY A 570 21.46 -13.88 24.13
N GLU A 571 20.53 -14.84 24.27
CA GLU A 571 19.60 -15.20 23.18
C GLU A 571 18.24 -14.51 23.34
N THR A 572 17.75 -13.91 22.26
CA THR A 572 16.37 -13.39 22.19
C THR A 572 15.39 -14.56 22.11
N ARG A 573 14.85 -14.95 23.27
CA ARG A 573 13.70 -15.84 23.34
C ARG A 573 12.46 -15.14 22.80
N ASP A 574 11.45 -15.91 22.38
CA ASP A 574 10.08 -15.40 22.45
C ASP A 574 9.72 -15.35 23.94
N ASP A 575 9.50 -14.13 24.44
CA ASP A 575 9.21 -13.79 25.84
C ASP A 575 8.02 -14.59 26.43
N ARG A 576 7.24 -15.26 25.58
CA ARG A 576 6.02 -16.00 25.96
C ARG A 576 6.25 -17.49 26.20
N GLN A 577 7.43 -18.03 25.87
CA GLN A 577 7.72 -19.45 26.05
C GLN A 577 7.70 -19.86 27.52
N GLY A 578 6.80 -20.78 27.87
CA GLY A 578 6.62 -21.24 29.24
C GLY A 578 5.60 -20.46 30.07
N THR A 579 4.87 -19.49 29.49
CA THR A 579 3.71 -18.88 30.16
C THR A 579 2.65 -19.95 30.47
N PRO A 580 2.18 -20.09 31.73
CA PRO A 580 1.18 -21.09 32.08
C PRO A 580 -0.18 -20.83 31.39
N PRO A 581 -0.82 -21.84 30.76
CA PRO A 581 -2.13 -21.67 30.12
C PRO A 581 -3.21 -21.13 31.06
N LEU A 582 -3.15 -21.46 32.35
CA LEU A 582 -4.07 -20.96 33.37
C LEU A 582 -3.96 -19.44 33.56
N LEU A 583 -2.75 -18.88 33.52
CA LEU A 583 -2.53 -17.44 33.65
C LEU A 583 -3.19 -16.69 32.48
N LEU A 584 -3.01 -17.20 31.25
CA LEU A 584 -3.62 -16.63 30.07
C LEU A 584 -5.16 -16.76 30.07
N ALA A 585 -5.70 -17.92 30.48
CA ALA A 585 -7.15 -18.10 30.63
C ALA A 585 -7.76 -17.14 31.67
N VAL A 586 -7.06 -16.89 32.78
CA VAL A 586 -7.42 -15.88 33.79
C VAL A 586 -7.35 -14.46 33.20
N ALA A 587 -6.29 -14.12 32.48
CA ALA A 587 -6.14 -12.80 31.84
C ALA A 587 -7.27 -12.52 30.83
N LEU A 588 -7.72 -13.55 30.10
CA LEU A 588 -8.81 -13.54 29.12
C LEU A 588 -10.22 -13.73 29.73
N ARG A 589 -10.33 -14.00 31.04
CA ARG A 589 -11.59 -14.24 31.79
C ARG A 589 -12.40 -15.47 31.34
N GLN A 590 -11.75 -16.51 30.82
CA GLN A 590 -12.41 -17.69 30.26
C GLN A 590 -12.80 -18.72 31.34
N ASN A 591 -13.81 -18.38 32.14
CA ASN A 591 -14.24 -19.14 33.33
C ASN A 591 -14.35 -20.66 33.10
N ALA A 592 -14.99 -21.12 32.01
CA ALA A 592 -15.17 -22.55 31.75
C ALA A 592 -13.84 -23.30 31.55
N ILE A 593 -12.85 -22.64 30.93
CA ILE A 593 -11.50 -23.19 30.72
C ILE A 593 -10.71 -23.16 32.03
N ILE A 594 -10.84 -22.09 32.83
CA ILE A 594 -10.18 -21.99 34.14
C ILE A 594 -10.61 -23.14 35.06
N GLU A 595 -11.92 -23.38 35.21
CA GLU A 595 -12.44 -24.51 35.99
C GLU A 595 -11.90 -25.86 35.48
N LYS A 596 -11.82 -26.03 34.15
CA LYS A 596 -11.32 -27.26 33.52
C LYS A 596 -9.82 -27.48 33.75
N LEU A 597 -9.01 -26.43 33.60
CA LEU A 597 -7.56 -26.47 33.83
C LEU A 597 -7.26 -26.82 35.29
N LEU A 598 -7.94 -26.17 36.24
CA LEU A 598 -7.82 -26.46 37.67
C LEU A 598 -8.23 -27.91 37.99
N ALA A 599 -9.35 -28.39 37.44
CA ALA A 599 -9.80 -29.78 37.58
C ALA A 599 -8.85 -30.82 36.95
N LYS A 600 -7.98 -30.40 36.02
CA LYS A 600 -6.93 -31.21 35.40
C LYS A 600 -5.55 -31.03 36.04
N GLY A 601 -5.46 -30.29 37.16
CA GLY A 601 -4.23 -30.12 37.93
C GLY A 601 -3.32 -28.99 37.46
N ALA A 602 -3.85 -27.95 36.82
CA ALA A 602 -3.08 -26.73 36.55
C ALA A 602 -2.71 -26.04 37.88
N ASP A 603 -1.43 -25.68 38.07
CA ASP A 603 -0.96 -25.04 39.30
C ASP A 603 -1.46 -23.58 39.35
N PRO A 604 -2.31 -23.19 40.33
CA PRO A 604 -2.84 -21.84 40.44
C PRO A 604 -1.80 -20.80 40.86
N LEU A 605 -0.59 -21.24 41.21
CA LEU A 605 0.57 -20.42 41.56
C LEU A 605 1.73 -20.61 40.55
N ALA A 606 1.45 -21.18 39.37
CA ALA A 606 2.40 -21.22 38.28
C ALA A 606 2.84 -19.79 37.88
N LEU A 607 4.12 -19.64 37.58
CA LEU A 607 4.76 -18.36 37.26
C LEU A 607 5.17 -18.33 35.77
N THR A 608 5.24 -17.13 35.19
CA THR A 608 5.97 -16.91 33.93
C THR A 608 7.49 -16.94 34.16
N PRO A 609 8.33 -17.01 33.12
CA PRO A 609 9.79 -16.90 33.28
C PRO A 609 10.25 -15.60 33.97
N GLU A 610 9.45 -14.52 33.87
CA GLU A 610 9.65 -13.21 34.50
C GLU A 610 9.17 -13.18 35.97
N GLY A 611 8.54 -14.27 36.44
CA GLY A 611 8.01 -14.42 37.79
C GLY A 611 6.56 -13.96 37.99
N GLU A 612 5.82 -13.63 36.93
CA GLU A 612 4.44 -13.15 37.07
C GLU A 612 3.46 -14.27 37.47
N SER A 613 2.47 -13.94 38.30
CA SER A 613 1.44 -14.88 38.77
C SER A 613 0.03 -14.47 38.35
N ALA A 614 -0.84 -15.45 38.09
CA ALA A 614 -2.28 -15.21 37.88
C ALA A 614 -2.94 -14.45 39.03
N LEU A 615 -2.49 -14.64 40.29
CA LEU A 615 -2.98 -13.86 41.44
C LEU A 615 -2.62 -12.37 41.36
N TYR A 616 -1.40 -12.04 40.90
CA TYR A 616 -0.94 -10.65 40.77
C TYR A 616 -1.80 -9.88 39.74
N TRP A 617 -1.99 -10.47 38.56
CA TRP A 617 -2.83 -9.93 37.50
C TRP A 617 -4.32 -9.76 37.89
N LEU A 618 -4.83 -10.61 38.79
CA LEU A 618 -6.19 -10.50 39.32
C LEU A 618 -6.34 -9.37 40.33
N ILE A 619 -5.38 -9.22 41.25
CA ILE A 619 -5.43 -8.22 42.32
C ILE A 619 -5.30 -6.80 41.76
N ALA A 620 -4.55 -6.60 40.66
CA ALA A 620 -4.46 -5.32 39.97
C ALA A 620 -5.75 -4.90 39.22
N ARG A 621 -6.81 -5.72 39.20
CA ARG A 621 -8.05 -5.48 38.44
C ARG A 621 -9.27 -5.36 39.36
N GLN A 622 -10.07 -4.31 39.16
CA GLN A 622 -11.23 -3.98 40.03
C GLN A 622 -12.29 -5.10 40.11
N ASP A 623 -12.38 -5.96 39.10
CA ASP A 623 -13.42 -6.99 38.98
C ASP A 623 -12.97 -8.37 39.52
N GLY A 624 -11.74 -8.48 40.04
CA GLY A 624 -11.05 -9.75 40.27
C GLY A 624 -11.62 -10.63 41.39
N ASN A 625 -12.39 -10.07 42.32
CA ASN A 625 -12.76 -10.72 43.59
C ASN A 625 -13.42 -12.11 43.43
N ALA A 626 -14.34 -12.29 42.48
CA ALA A 626 -15.01 -13.58 42.28
C ALA A 626 -14.11 -14.68 41.68
N MET A 627 -13.00 -14.31 41.03
CA MET A 627 -12.00 -15.25 40.49
C MET A 627 -10.85 -15.47 41.48
N LEU A 628 -10.47 -14.44 42.24
CA LEU A 628 -9.57 -14.55 43.39
C LEU A 628 -10.06 -15.63 44.35
N GLU A 629 -11.34 -15.60 44.75
CA GLU A 629 -11.96 -16.64 45.59
C GLU A 629 -11.91 -18.06 45.01
N ARG A 630 -11.79 -18.22 43.68
CA ARG A 630 -11.69 -19.54 43.03
C ARG A 630 -10.26 -20.05 43.08
N LEU A 631 -9.27 -19.22 42.76
CA LEU A 631 -7.87 -19.61 42.86
C LEU A 631 -7.48 -19.91 44.32
N LEU A 632 -7.97 -19.14 45.29
CA LEU A 632 -7.76 -19.42 46.71
C LEU A 632 -8.36 -20.79 47.11
N ARG A 633 -9.58 -21.11 46.63
CA ARG A 633 -10.19 -22.44 46.81
C ARG A 633 -9.45 -23.57 46.11
N ALA A 634 -8.76 -23.29 45.00
CA ALA A 634 -7.90 -24.23 44.31
C ALA A 634 -6.52 -24.42 44.98
N GLY A 635 -6.26 -23.79 46.12
CA GLY A 635 -5.03 -23.93 46.90
C GLY A 635 -4.01 -22.81 46.72
N ALA A 636 -4.34 -21.75 45.96
CA ALA A 636 -3.50 -20.56 45.92
C ALA A 636 -3.52 -19.84 47.28
N ARG A 637 -2.41 -19.20 47.66
CA ARG A 637 -2.31 -18.43 48.91
C ARG A 637 -1.73 -17.06 48.66
N LEU A 638 -2.18 -16.05 49.41
CA LEU A 638 -1.67 -14.67 49.33
C LEU A 638 -0.30 -14.49 50.02
N ASP A 639 0.15 -15.49 50.77
CA ASP A 639 1.42 -15.56 51.49
C ASP A 639 2.38 -16.64 50.95
N ASP A 640 2.10 -17.21 49.77
CA ASP A 640 2.96 -18.25 49.19
C ASP A 640 4.36 -17.70 48.82
N PRO A 641 5.45 -18.33 49.26
CA PRO A 641 6.82 -17.84 49.03
C PRO A 641 7.26 -17.89 47.56
N ARG A 642 6.52 -18.57 46.67
CA ARG A 642 6.77 -18.55 45.22
C ARG A 642 6.25 -17.27 44.57
N LEU A 643 5.34 -16.54 45.21
CA LEU A 643 4.80 -15.32 44.63
C LEU A 643 5.89 -14.26 44.42
N PRO A 644 5.81 -13.47 43.34
CA PRO A 644 6.82 -12.49 42.98
C PRO A 644 7.18 -11.54 44.14
N GLN A 645 8.44 -11.65 44.60
CA GLN A 645 9.16 -10.58 45.32
C GLN A 645 9.82 -9.58 44.34
N ALA A 646 9.79 -9.90 43.04
CA ALA A 646 10.30 -9.11 41.92
C ALA A 646 9.18 -8.95 40.88
N PRO A 647 9.10 -7.84 40.12
CA PRO A 647 10.11 -6.79 39.96
C PRO A 647 10.25 -5.82 41.16
N ALA A 648 9.34 -5.86 42.14
CA ALA A 648 9.43 -5.03 43.33
C ALA A 648 8.99 -5.79 44.62
N PRO A 649 9.64 -5.53 45.78
CA PRO A 649 9.14 -5.98 47.07
C PRO A 649 7.68 -5.57 47.30
N TYR A 650 6.92 -6.38 48.03
CA TYR A 650 5.50 -6.14 48.33
C TYR A 650 4.55 -6.20 47.11
N ALA A 651 4.92 -6.90 46.02
CA ALA A 651 4.20 -6.89 44.74
C ALA A 651 2.67 -7.04 44.82
N LEU A 652 2.15 -8.01 45.59
CA LEU A 652 0.69 -8.18 45.76
C LEU A 652 0.04 -6.99 46.52
N LEU A 653 0.73 -6.42 47.50
CA LEU A 653 0.22 -5.26 48.23
C LEU A 653 0.25 -4.00 47.36
N ASN A 654 1.29 -3.82 46.55
CA ASN A 654 1.41 -2.74 45.57
C ASN A 654 0.30 -2.83 44.50
N ALA A 655 0.01 -4.04 44.01
CA ALA A 655 -1.11 -4.30 43.11
C ALA A 655 -2.47 -4.02 43.79
N ALA A 656 -2.63 -4.37 45.07
CA ALA A 656 -3.85 -4.07 45.82
C ALA A 656 -4.03 -2.55 46.00
N VAL A 657 -2.96 -1.78 46.27
CA VAL A 657 -2.99 -0.31 46.33
C VAL A 657 -3.35 0.30 44.96
N ALA A 658 -2.94 -0.31 43.86
CA ALA A 658 -3.34 0.12 42.51
C ALA A 658 -4.80 -0.23 42.13
N SER A 659 -5.42 -1.21 42.79
CA SER A 659 -6.81 -1.63 42.51
C SER A 659 -7.87 -0.57 42.88
N GLY A 660 -7.56 0.30 43.84
CA GLY A 660 -8.57 1.21 44.39
C GLY A 660 -9.57 0.53 45.34
N ASP A 661 -9.28 -0.65 45.87
CA ASP A 661 -10.13 -1.38 46.82
C ASP A 661 -9.41 -1.48 48.18
N MET A 662 -9.86 -0.68 49.16
CA MET A 662 -9.31 -0.68 50.51
C MET A 662 -9.53 -2.01 51.25
N ALA A 663 -10.60 -2.74 50.96
CA ALA A 663 -10.84 -4.06 51.58
C ALA A 663 -9.82 -5.07 51.05
N LEU A 664 -9.47 -5.00 49.76
CA LEU A 664 -8.42 -5.82 49.17
C LEU A 664 -7.02 -5.45 49.72
N VAL A 665 -6.71 -4.16 49.85
CA VAL A 665 -5.46 -3.68 50.49
C VAL A 665 -5.32 -4.24 51.91
N GLN A 666 -6.36 -4.11 52.74
CA GLN A 666 -6.37 -4.65 54.11
C GLN A 666 -6.24 -6.17 54.12
N ARG A 667 -6.95 -6.88 53.25
CA ARG A 667 -6.91 -8.35 53.17
C ARG A 667 -5.53 -8.88 52.78
N VAL A 668 -4.88 -8.28 51.79
CA VAL A 668 -3.52 -8.67 51.37
C VAL A 668 -2.53 -8.38 52.49
N SER A 669 -2.57 -7.17 53.06
CA SER A 669 -1.72 -6.75 54.19
C SER A 669 -1.85 -7.67 55.41
N GLN A 670 -3.08 -8.10 55.74
CA GLN A 670 -3.33 -9.06 56.83
C GLN A 670 -2.83 -10.47 56.50
N ALA A 671 -3.02 -10.93 55.26
CA ALA A 671 -2.66 -12.29 54.86
C ALA A 671 -1.16 -12.52 54.80
N ASN A 672 -0.38 -11.53 54.36
CA ASN A 672 1.07 -11.65 54.18
C ASN A 672 1.91 -10.86 55.22
N GLY A 673 1.27 -10.17 56.17
CA GLY A 673 1.93 -9.42 57.25
C GLY A 673 2.61 -8.12 56.82
N GLN A 674 2.46 -7.70 55.57
CA GLN A 674 3.11 -6.51 55.02
C GLN A 674 2.36 -5.23 55.40
N ARG A 675 3.06 -4.19 55.85
CA ARG A 675 2.42 -2.92 56.26
C ARG A 675 2.16 -2.04 55.04
N VAL A 676 1.03 -1.35 55.03
CA VAL A 676 0.65 -0.38 53.97
C VAL A 676 1.66 0.78 53.84
N SER A 677 2.42 1.08 54.89
CA SER A 677 3.53 2.06 54.86
C SER A 677 4.69 1.66 53.94
N ASP A 678 4.88 0.36 53.74
CA ASP A 678 6.00 -0.22 53.00
C ASP A 678 5.66 -0.41 51.52
N ALA A 679 4.38 -0.25 51.16
CA ALA A 679 3.88 -0.30 49.78
C ALA A 679 4.29 0.92 48.95
N CYS A 680 4.42 0.71 47.64
CA CYS A 680 4.68 1.74 46.65
C CYS A 680 3.60 1.78 45.56
N MET A 681 3.50 2.91 44.86
CA MET A 681 2.57 3.08 43.74
C MET A 681 3.25 2.60 42.43
N PRO A 682 2.82 1.50 41.80
CA PRO A 682 3.28 1.12 40.46
C PRO A 682 3.03 2.22 39.43
N GLN A 683 3.71 2.12 38.28
CA GLN A 683 3.56 3.05 37.16
C GLN A 683 2.12 3.01 36.63
N ASN A 684 1.54 4.18 36.34
CA ASN A 684 0.13 4.38 35.99
C ASN A 684 -0.87 3.98 37.10
N GLY A 685 -0.42 3.66 38.30
CA GLY A 685 -1.29 3.44 39.45
C GLY A 685 -1.82 4.74 40.05
N GLU A 686 -1.12 5.86 39.88
CA GLU A 686 -1.51 7.18 40.40
C GLU A 686 -2.84 7.70 39.86
N PHE A 687 -3.30 7.20 38.71
CA PHE A 687 -4.63 7.52 38.15
C PHE A 687 -5.76 7.12 39.12
N ILE A 688 -5.62 6.02 39.86
CA ILE A 688 -6.68 5.55 40.78
C ILE A 688 -6.96 6.53 41.93
N LEU A 689 -5.96 7.36 42.26
CA LEU A 689 -6.05 8.40 43.28
C LEU A 689 -6.92 9.59 42.80
N LEU A 690 -7.03 9.77 41.48
CA LEU A 690 -7.86 10.78 40.82
C LEU A 690 -9.21 10.22 40.34
N ASP A 691 -9.34 8.90 40.15
CA ASP A 691 -10.58 8.24 39.70
C ASP A 691 -11.55 7.90 40.85
N LYS A 692 -11.05 7.71 42.08
CA LYS A 692 -11.88 7.35 43.25
C LYS A 692 -11.80 8.43 44.33
N PRO A 693 -12.77 9.37 44.39
CA PRO A 693 -12.81 10.41 45.42
C PRO A 693 -12.66 9.83 46.83
N GLY A 694 -11.82 10.46 47.66
CA GLY A 694 -11.54 9.99 49.02
C GLY A 694 -10.62 8.77 49.16
N TYR A 695 -10.33 7.98 48.10
CA TYR A 695 -9.50 6.78 48.21
C TYR A 695 -8.07 7.09 48.70
N PHE A 696 -7.46 8.17 48.21
CA PHE A 696 -6.14 8.60 48.70
C PHE A 696 -6.17 8.98 50.20
N ALA A 697 -7.30 9.52 50.68
CA ALA A 697 -7.49 9.82 52.10
C ALA A 697 -7.62 8.55 52.96
N GLU A 698 -8.12 7.45 52.40
CA GLU A 698 -8.22 6.15 53.06
C GLU A 698 -6.87 5.44 53.11
N LEU A 699 -6.12 5.46 52.00
CA LEU A 699 -4.74 4.99 51.96
C LEU A 699 -3.85 5.73 52.97
N ALA A 700 -3.93 7.06 53.01
CA ALA A 700 -3.18 7.88 53.96
C ALA A 700 -3.55 7.54 55.42
N ARG A 701 -4.85 7.35 55.72
CA ARG A 701 -5.32 6.87 57.05
C ARG A 701 -4.85 5.46 57.39
N ALA A 702 -4.65 4.59 56.38
CA ALA A 702 -4.06 3.26 56.55
C ALA A 702 -2.52 3.28 56.67
N GLY A 703 -1.88 4.46 56.60
CA GLY A 703 -0.44 4.62 56.75
C GLY A 703 0.37 4.59 55.44
N PHE A 704 -0.29 4.63 54.27
CA PHE A 704 0.40 4.78 52.99
C PHE A 704 1.13 6.12 52.93
N THR A 705 2.42 6.09 52.58
CA THR A 705 3.27 7.31 52.59
C THR A 705 3.52 7.92 51.21
N GLY A 706 3.36 7.14 50.12
CA GLY A 706 3.73 7.55 48.77
C GLY A 706 5.23 7.81 48.52
N LYS A 707 6.09 7.63 49.54
CA LYS A 707 7.54 7.94 49.48
C LYS A 707 8.38 6.82 48.89
N SER A 708 7.89 5.59 48.92
CA SER A 708 8.59 4.43 48.36
C SER A 708 8.51 4.44 46.83
N VAL A 709 9.67 4.53 46.17
CA VAL A 709 9.82 4.45 44.71
C VAL A 709 10.18 3.03 44.21
N ALA A 710 10.23 2.03 45.11
CA ALA A 710 10.69 0.67 44.81
C ALA A 710 9.89 -0.06 43.70
N CYS A 711 8.71 0.45 43.34
CA CYS A 711 7.86 -0.09 42.27
C CYS A 711 8.26 0.35 40.86
N VAL A 712 9.07 1.40 40.69
CA VAL A 712 9.38 1.98 39.38
C VAL A 712 10.84 2.46 39.37
N HIS A 713 11.66 1.88 38.50
CA HIS A 713 13.07 2.25 38.34
C HIS A 713 13.20 3.70 37.84
N ASP A 714 14.15 4.47 38.40
CA ASP A 714 14.43 5.88 38.09
C ASP A 714 13.23 6.84 38.14
N ALA A 715 12.15 6.48 38.83
CA ALA A 715 10.97 7.34 38.93
C ALA A 715 11.10 8.42 40.00
N GLU A 716 10.52 9.59 39.70
CA GLU A 716 10.27 10.64 40.68
C GLU A 716 9.32 10.13 41.78
N PRO A 717 9.35 10.70 43.00
CA PRO A 717 8.41 10.33 44.05
C PRO A 717 6.95 10.60 43.63
N LEU A 718 6.00 9.90 44.28
CA LEU A 718 4.57 9.98 43.92
C LEU A 718 4.01 11.41 43.78
N PRO A 719 4.37 12.41 44.62
CA PRO A 719 3.86 13.77 44.46
C PRO A 719 4.27 14.42 43.13
N GLN A 720 5.54 14.28 42.73
CA GLN A 720 6.05 14.78 41.45
C GLN A 720 5.37 14.08 40.26
N ARG A 721 5.21 12.74 40.36
CA ARG A 721 4.45 11.96 39.35
C ARG A 721 3.02 12.46 39.19
N ILE A 722 2.31 12.76 40.28
CA ILE A 722 0.95 13.31 40.23
C ILE A 722 0.93 14.72 39.61
N VAL A 723 1.87 15.60 39.95
CA VAL A 723 1.96 16.94 39.33
C VAL A 723 2.29 16.84 37.84
N SER A 724 3.25 16.01 37.46
CA SER A 724 3.61 15.76 36.06
C SER A 724 2.42 15.19 35.27
N LEU A 725 1.65 14.27 35.87
CA LEU A 725 0.42 13.71 35.33
C LEU A 725 -0.68 14.77 35.14
N LEU A 726 -0.87 15.68 36.11
CA LEU A 726 -1.86 16.75 36.02
C LEU A 726 -1.50 17.79 34.95
N LEU A 727 -0.22 18.14 34.84
CA LEU A 727 0.30 19.13 33.88
C LEU A 727 0.21 18.61 32.43
N HIS A 728 0.73 17.39 32.17
CA HIS A 728 0.93 16.87 30.81
C HIS A 728 -0.12 15.84 30.36
N GLY A 729 -0.84 15.23 31.30
CA GLY A 729 -1.89 14.26 31.00
C GLY A 729 -3.22 14.92 30.61
N ARG A 730 -4.10 14.17 29.95
CA ARG A 730 -5.49 14.58 29.66
C ARG A 730 -6.39 14.60 30.91
N GLN A 731 -5.85 14.93 32.08
CA GLN A 731 -6.54 14.82 33.35
C GLN A 731 -7.74 15.76 33.42
N LEU A 732 -8.80 15.28 34.07
CA LEU A 732 -10.12 15.89 34.07
C LEU A 732 -10.24 17.03 35.09
N THR A 733 -9.23 17.88 35.22
CA THR A 733 -9.12 18.82 36.34
C THR A 733 -10.35 19.73 36.46
N VAL A 734 -10.92 20.18 35.33
CA VAL A 734 -12.20 20.93 35.30
C VAL A 734 -13.35 20.17 35.99
N ALA A 735 -13.64 18.93 35.55
CA ALA A 735 -14.77 18.17 36.07
C ALA A 735 -14.50 17.62 37.48
N ARG A 736 -13.23 17.33 37.81
CA ARG A 736 -12.78 16.71 39.07
C ARG A 736 -12.09 17.71 40.00
N HIS A 737 -12.44 18.99 39.91
CA HIS A 737 -11.74 20.07 40.61
C HIS A 737 -11.58 19.79 42.11
N ASP A 738 -12.69 19.51 42.80
CA ASP A 738 -12.72 19.11 44.21
C ASP A 738 -11.77 17.93 44.53
N THR A 739 -11.76 16.90 43.69
CA THR A 739 -10.93 15.69 43.85
C THR A 739 -9.44 16.02 43.65
N VAL A 740 -9.09 16.82 42.63
CA VAL A 740 -7.71 17.26 42.38
C VAL A 740 -7.21 18.17 43.51
N VAL A 741 -8.01 19.15 43.92
CA VAL A 741 -7.72 20.01 45.07
C VAL A 741 -7.54 19.19 46.35
N GLN A 742 -8.39 18.17 46.59
CA GLN A 742 -8.25 17.26 47.73
C GLN A 742 -6.93 16.47 47.70
N VAL A 743 -6.55 15.93 46.53
CA VAL A 743 -5.29 15.19 46.36
C VAL A 743 -4.08 16.11 46.54
N LEU A 744 -4.06 17.30 45.93
CA LEU A 744 -2.99 18.29 46.09
C LEU A 744 -2.84 18.73 47.55
N ARG A 745 -3.95 18.99 48.26
CA ARG A 745 -3.93 19.28 49.71
C ARG A 745 -3.36 18.12 50.52
N GLN A 746 -3.64 16.86 50.16
CA GLN A 746 -3.06 15.69 50.83
C GLN A 746 -1.57 15.49 50.54
N LEU A 747 -1.11 15.78 49.32
CA LEU A 747 0.33 15.78 49.02
C LEU A 747 1.04 16.86 49.85
N LYS A 748 0.44 18.05 49.98
CA LYS A 748 0.93 19.12 50.84
C LYS A 748 1.01 18.69 52.31
N THR A 749 -0.02 18.03 52.87
CA THR A 749 0.06 17.49 54.24
C THR A 749 1.05 16.32 54.40
N ALA A 750 1.37 15.58 53.33
CA ALA A 750 2.41 14.56 53.31
C ALA A 750 3.85 15.14 53.26
N GLY A 751 3.97 16.47 53.15
CA GLY A 751 5.24 17.21 53.14
C GLY A 751 5.73 17.63 51.75
N MET A 752 4.86 17.62 50.73
CA MET A 752 5.17 18.21 49.42
C MET A 752 5.08 19.74 49.50
N ASP A 753 6.10 20.43 48.99
CA ASP A 753 6.01 21.85 48.66
C ASP A 753 5.42 22.00 47.24
N LEU A 754 4.29 22.71 47.11
CA LEU A 754 3.62 22.97 45.83
C LEU A 754 4.34 24.07 45.02
N ASP A 755 5.15 24.89 45.68
CA ASP A 755 5.85 26.03 45.10
C ASP A 755 7.29 25.67 44.67
N ALA A 756 7.74 24.45 44.97
CA ALA A 756 9.07 23.97 44.61
C ALA A 756 9.25 23.89 43.07
N PRO A 757 10.42 24.32 42.54
CA PRO A 757 10.78 24.12 41.15
C PRO A 757 10.73 22.64 40.72
N LEU A 758 10.07 22.38 39.59
CA LEU A 758 10.11 21.12 38.87
C LEU A 758 11.45 20.95 38.14
N GLY A 759 11.69 19.79 37.50
CA GLY A 759 12.97 19.45 36.89
C GLY A 759 13.51 20.40 35.79
N LYS A 760 12.71 21.37 35.30
CA LYS A 760 13.14 22.44 34.38
C LYS A 760 13.38 23.80 35.04
N GLY A 761 13.11 23.93 36.34
CA GLY A 761 13.21 25.18 37.10
C GLY A 761 11.88 25.90 37.33
N ASP A 762 10.83 25.58 36.57
CA ASP A 762 9.49 26.17 36.68
C ASP A 762 8.73 25.68 37.93
N THR A 763 7.94 26.55 38.58
CA THR A 763 6.94 26.11 39.57
C THR A 763 5.76 25.41 38.87
N ALA A 764 5.01 24.57 39.60
CA ALA A 764 3.82 23.92 39.04
C ALA A 764 2.77 24.93 38.52
N LEU A 765 2.61 26.06 39.22
CA LEU A 765 1.72 27.15 38.84
C LEU A 765 2.20 27.88 37.57
N ASN A 766 3.50 28.21 37.47
CA ASN A 766 4.08 28.82 36.28
C ASN A 766 3.92 27.92 35.04
N MET A 767 4.11 26.62 35.20
CA MET A 767 3.91 25.65 34.11
C MET A 767 2.43 25.55 33.71
N ALA A 768 1.50 25.51 34.67
CA ALA A 768 0.07 25.51 34.37
C ALA A 768 -0.37 26.76 33.58
N ILE A 769 0.12 27.94 33.97
CA ILE A 769 -0.13 29.19 33.24
C ILE A 769 0.51 29.14 31.84
N THR A 770 1.77 28.70 31.72
CA THR A 770 2.46 28.57 30.43
C THR A 770 1.71 27.65 29.46
N LEU A 771 1.10 26.59 29.97
CA LEU A 771 0.28 25.64 29.20
C LEU A 771 -1.18 26.12 28.99
N GLY A 772 -1.57 27.30 29.47
CA GLY A 772 -2.94 27.81 29.39
C GLY A 772 -3.96 27.01 30.20
N ARG A 773 -3.51 26.22 31.19
CA ARG A 773 -4.31 25.32 32.03
C ARG A 773 -4.91 26.07 33.22
N ALA A 774 -5.90 26.92 32.93
CA ALA A 774 -6.59 27.72 33.94
C ALA A 774 -7.23 26.85 35.03
N ASP A 775 -7.79 25.71 34.62
CA ASP A 775 -8.33 24.66 35.47
C ASP A 775 -7.34 24.14 36.52
N LEU A 776 -6.09 23.89 36.11
CA LEU A 776 -5.05 23.41 37.02
C LEU A 776 -4.42 24.55 37.82
N ALA A 777 -4.31 25.75 37.26
CA ALA A 777 -3.84 26.92 38.00
C ALA A 777 -4.78 27.24 39.18
N GLU A 778 -6.09 27.24 38.95
CA GLU A 778 -7.12 27.44 39.99
C GLU A 778 -7.07 26.31 41.04
N ALA A 779 -6.97 25.05 40.62
CA ALA A 779 -6.86 23.91 41.55
C ALA A 779 -5.57 23.94 42.40
N LEU A 780 -4.45 24.42 41.84
CA LEU A 780 -3.19 24.63 42.58
C LEU A 780 -3.33 25.76 43.61
N LEU A 781 -3.90 26.89 43.22
CA LEU A 781 -4.15 28.03 44.11
C LEU A 781 -5.11 27.66 45.25
N GLU A 782 -6.18 26.92 44.97
CA GLU A 782 -7.10 26.39 45.99
C GLU A 782 -6.48 25.31 46.89
N ALA A 783 -5.51 24.54 46.39
CA ALA A 783 -4.67 23.67 47.23
C ALA A 783 -3.66 24.46 48.09
N GLY A 784 -3.55 25.76 47.85
CA GLY A 784 -2.67 26.69 48.56
C GLY A 784 -1.24 26.71 48.02
N ALA A 785 -1.05 26.57 46.70
CA ALA A 785 0.15 27.08 46.05
C ALA A 785 0.16 28.62 46.14
N SER A 786 1.33 29.22 46.25
CA SER A 786 1.51 30.66 46.36
C SER A 786 1.47 31.32 44.96
N PRO A 787 0.63 32.35 44.74
CA PRO A 787 0.59 33.07 43.46
C PRO A 787 1.85 33.93 43.22
N ASP A 788 2.62 34.22 44.27
CA ASP A 788 3.79 35.09 44.21
C ASP A 788 5.11 34.32 44.04
N SER A 789 5.08 32.98 44.16
CA SER A 789 6.29 32.17 44.15
C SER A 789 6.99 32.23 42.80
N ALA A 790 8.27 32.59 42.83
CA ALA A 790 9.11 32.73 41.65
C ALA A 790 9.77 31.39 41.27
N ASP A 791 9.87 31.13 39.97
CA ASP A 791 10.66 30.02 39.45
C ASP A 791 12.19 30.26 39.56
N ALA A 792 12.98 29.28 39.16
CA ALA A 792 14.45 29.37 39.15
C ALA A 792 15.01 30.48 38.24
N ALA A 793 14.20 31.06 37.33
CA ALA A 793 14.55 32.21 36.50
C ALA A 793 14.08 33.56 37.10
N GLY A 794 13.44 33.54 38.27
CA GLY A 794 12.91 34.73 38.94
C GLY A 794 11.54 35.18 38.44
N ARG A 795 10.82 34.37 37.65
CA ARG A 795 9.48 34.70 37.15
C ARG A 795 8.41 34.29 38.15
N SER A 796 7.60 35.24 38.60
CA SER A 796 6.35 34.98 39.31
C SER A 796 5.25 34.48 38.36
N ALA A 797 4.19 33.88 38.91
CA ALA A 797 3.01 33.48 38.13
C ALA A 797 2.38 34.68 37.39
N ALA A 798 2.37 35.86 38.02
CA ALA A 798 1.95 37.11 37.39
C ALA A 798 2.84 37.48 36.20
N TRP A 799 4.17 37.41 36.34
CA TRP A 799 5.08 37.63 35.22
C TRP A 799 4.82 36.66 34.06
N VAL A 800 4.68 35.36 34.33
CA VAL A 800 4.41 34.36 33.28
C VAL A 800 3.07 34.63 32.59
N ALA A 801 2.02 35.01 33.32
CA ALA A 801 0.72 35.36 32.75
C ALA A 801 0.77 36.65 31.88
N LEU A 802 1.69 37.58 32.16
CA LEU A 802 1.94 38.74 31.30
C LEU A 802 2.79 38.37 30.07
N GLU A 803 3.89 37.65 30.28
CA GLU A 803 4.83 37.16 29.26
C GLU A 803 4.15 36.27 28.21
N THR A 804 3.18 35.46 28.62
CA THR A 804 2.40 34.57 27.75
C THR A 804 1.10 35.19 27.22
N GLY A 805 0.84 36.46 27.53
CA GLY A 805 -0.32 37.18 27.00
C GLY A 805 -1.67 36.66 27.50
N GLN A 806 -1.86 36.50 28.82
CA GLN A 806 -3.08 35.90 29.40
C GLN A 806 -3.74 36.80 30.46
N PRO A 807 -4.56 37.80 30.06
CA PRO A 807 -5.20 38.72 31.00
C PRO A 807 -6.20 38.02 31.94
N GLY A 808 -6.82 36.92 31.49
CA GLY A 808 -7.68 36.08 32.34
C GLY A 808 -6.93 35.40 33.49
N MET A 809 -5.66 35.00 33.26
CA MET A 809 -4.82 34.41 34.32
C MET A 809 -4.41 35.46 35.35
N LEU A 810 -4.12 36.71 34.95
CA LEU A 810 -3.91 37.79 35.91
C LEU A 810 -5.15 38.06 36.77
N ALA A 811 -6.35 38.04 36.17
CA ALA A 811 -7.60 38.20 36.93
C ALA A 811 -7.87 37.03 37.90
N MET A 812 -7.50 35.80 37.52
CA MET A 812 -7.54 34.63 38.42
C MET A 812 -6.55 34.79 39.57
N LEU A 813 -5.27 35.08 39.29
CA LEU A 813 -4.23 35.32 40.30
C LEU A 813 -4.64 36.42 41.27
N ALA A 814 -5.25 37.51 40.78
CA ALA A 814 -5.76 38.61 41.61
C ALA A 814 -6.86 38.17 42.60
N ARG A 815 -7.73 37.21 42.22
CA ARG A 815 -8.75 36.63 43.13
C ARG A 815 -8.15 35.75 44.23
N HIS A 816 -6.92 35.29 44.04
CA HIS A 816 -6.13 34.53 45.02
C HIS A 816 -5.04 35.39 45.68
N ASP A 817 -5.26 36.71 45.78
CA ASP A 817 -4.40 37.67 46.51
C ASP A 817 -2.96 37.84 45.96
N ALA A 818 -2.74 37.64 44.66
CA ALA A 818 -1.43 37.87 44.02
C ALA A 818 -0.96 39.34 44.08
N ARG A 819 0.35 39.55 44.30
CA ARG A 819 0.97 40.89 44.38
C ARG A 819 1.59 41.33 43.06
N PHE A 820 0.87 42.20 42.34
CA PHE A 820 1.31 42.77 41.06
C PHE A 820 2.31 43.93 41.20
N ASP A 821 2.29 44.65 42.32
CA ASP A 821 3.20 45.78 42.60
C ASP A 821 4.66 45.35 42.80
N THR A 822 4.85 44.12 43.27
CA THR A 822 6.12 43.50 43.66
C THR A 822 6.35 42.16 42.96
N ALA A 823 5.60 41.90 41.88
CA ALA A 823 5.70 40.69 41.07
C ALA A 823 7.13 40.44 40.60
N SER A 824 7.69 39.28 40.99
CA SER A 824 9.07 38.90 40.62
C SER A 824 9.18 38.73 39.10
N ALA A 825 10.23 39.31 38.54
CA ALA A 825 10.55 39.33 37.11
C ALA A 825 12.01 38.92 36.88
N PRO A 826 12.38 38.41 35.69
CA PRO A 826 13.76 38.09 35.34
C PRO A 826 14.72 39.26 35.53
N ALA A 827 16.00 38.95 35.78
CA ALA A 827 17.04 39.95 35.99
C ALA A 827 17.10 40.99 34.85
N GLY A 828 16.98 42.27 35.21
CA GLY A 828 16.98 43.39 34.27
C GLY A 828 15.60 43.77 33.71
N GLN A 829 14.53 43.07 34.09
CA GLN A 829 13.15 43.36 33.66
C GLN A 829 12.29 43.85 34.84
N SER A 830 11.11 44.40 34.55
CA SER A 830 10.16 44.88 35.55
C SER A 830 8.73 44.62 35.09
N PHE A 831 7.95 43.91 35.91
CA PHE A 831 6.55 43.59 35.63
C PHE A 831 5.73 44.84 35.28
N GLN A 832 5.85 45.90 36.10
CA GLN A 832 5.12 47.15 35.90
C GLN A 832 5.55 47.90 34.63
N ALA A 833 6.83 47.79 34.23
CA ALA A 833 7.31 48.40 32.98
C ALA A 833 6.83 47.63 31.75
N THR A 834 6.78 46.30 31.80
CA THR A 834 6.23 45.47 30.72
C THR A 834 4.71 45.68 30.57
N LEU A 835 3.98 45.69 31.70
CA LEU A 835 2.52 45.86 31.76
C LEU A 835 2.04 47.21 31.19
N SER A 836 2.89 48.25 31.27
CA SER A 836 2.60 49.58 30.73
C SER A 836 3.05 49.77 29.27
N CYS A 837 4.03 48.99 28.80
CA CYS A 837 4.56 49.07 27.42
C CYS A 837 3.86 48.14 26.42
N GLN A 838 3.35 46.98 26.85
CA GLN A 838 2.49 46.13 26.01
C GLN A 838 1.07 46.70 25.97
N SER A 839 0.34 46.50 24.87
CA SER A 839 -1.00 47.04 24.56
C SER A 839 -2.02 46.86 25.70
N ALA A 840 -2.02 47.79 26.65
CA ALA A 840 -2.57 47.61 28.00
C ALA A 840 -4.10 47.55 28.18
N PRO A 841 -5.01 47.89 27.23
CA PRO A 841 -6.45 47.96 27.54
C PRO A 841 -7.06 46.67 28.10
N GLU A 842 -6.57 45.49 27.73
CA GLU A 842 -7.14 44.21 28.20
C GLU A 842 -6.60 43.77 29.56
N PHE A 843 -5.28 43.86 29.78
CA PHE A 843 -4.67 43.57 31.07
C PHE A 843 -5.10 44.58 32.15
N GLY A 844 -5.16 45.87 31.79
CA GLY A 844 -5.69 46.92 32.67
C GLY A 844 -7.15 46.70 33.04
N ARG A 845 -8.02 46.37 32.06
CA ARG A 845 -9.43 46.02 32.34
C ARG A 845 -9.57 44.77 33.20
N ALA A 846 -8.77 43.73 32.97
CA ALA A 846 -8.82 42.48 33.73
C ALA A 846 -8.41 42.69 35.21
N LEU A 847 -7.31 43.41 35.45
CA LEU A 847 -6.85 43.75 36.78
C LEU A 847 -7.80 44.73 37.50
N GLN A 848 -8.35 45.72 36.80
CA GLN A 848 -9.36 46.64 37.35
C GLN A 848 -10.65 45.91 37.71
N ALA A 849 -11.12 44.97 36.87
CA ALA A 849 -12.29 44.14 37.15
C ALA A 849 -12.07 43.17 38.34
N ALA A 850 -10.81 42.82 38.62
CA ALA A 850 -10.40 42.06 39.81
C ALA A 850 -10.10 42.94 41.04
N GLY A 851 -10.34 44.26 40.97
CA GLY A 851 -10.19 45.18 42.10
C GLY A 851 -8.79 45.77 42.31
N VAL A 852 -7.83 45.50 41.42
CA VAL A 852 -6.46 46.02 41.50
C VAL A 852 -6.41 47.44 40.93
N ALA A 853 -6.04 48.42 41.76
CA ALA A 853 -5.97 49.84 41.38
C ALA A 853 -4.53 50.33 41.26
N GLY A 854 -4.23 51.21 40.28
CA GLY A 854 -2.95 51.93 40.19
C GLY A 854 -2.07 51.69 38.95
N ILE A 855 -2.59 51.12 37.87
CA ILE A 855 -1.83 50.96 36.61
C ILE A 855 -1.87 52.28 35.83
N THR A 856 -0.89 53.15 36.07
CA THR A 856 -0.78 54.46 35.39
C THR A 856 -0.23 54.35 33.97
N ASP A 857 -0.75 55.23 33.08
CA ASP A 857 -0.35 55.36 31.67
C ASP A 857 1.17 55.41 31.44
N CYS A 858 1.56 54.90 30.27
CA CYS A 858 2.93 54.88 29.79
C CYS A 858 3.52 56.31 29.73
N ALA A 859 4.55 56.56 30.54
CA ALA A 859 5.28 57.83 30.48
C ALA A 859 5.96 57.95 29.10
N GLN A 860 5.66 59.03 28.37
CA GLN A 860 6.33 59.32 27.09
C GLN A 860 7.85 59.35 27.26
N PRO A 861 8.62 58.91 26.24
CA PRO A 861 10.08 58.79 26.35
C PRO A 861 10.71 60.11 26.80
N VAL A 862 11.50 60.05 27.87
CA VAL A 862 12.09 61.22 28.51
C VAL A 862 13.05 61.91 27.53
N ALA A 863 12.62 63.07 27.03
CA ALA A 863 13.45 63.91 26.19
C ALA A 863 14.67 64.42 26.97
N LEU A 864 15.87 64.05 26.53
CA LEU A 864 17.13 64.60 27.02
C LEU A 864 17.17 66.12 26.76
N ARG A 865 17.12 66.91 27.83
CA ARG A 865 17.29 68.37 27.77
C ARG A 865 18.74 68.72 27.41
N GLY A 866 18.95 69.50 26.34
CA GLY A 866 20.29 69.89 25.92
C GLY A 866 20.38 70.92 24.79
N ALA A 867 19.73 72.08 24.96
CA ALA A 867 20.00 73.33 24.22
C ALA A 867 20.10 73.32 22.67
N GLY A 868 19.03 73.78 22.02
CA GLY A 868 19.11 74.72 20.87
C GLY A 868 19.75 74.24 19.56
N GLY A 869 18.97 73.61 18.69
CA GLY A 869 19.33 73.35 17.29
C GLY A 869 18.10 73.13 16.41
N LYS A 870 18.05 73.76 15.25
CA LYS A 870 16.91 73.77 14.31
C LYS A 870 16.36 72.38 13.99
N ALA A 871 15.04 72.31 13.79
CA ALA A 871 14.34 71.12 13.32
C ALA A 871 14.93 70.54 12.02
N VAL A 872 15.18 69.23 12.04
CA VAL A 872 15.17 68.39 10.84
C VAL A 872 14.25 67.22 11.15
N SER A 873 13.07 67.21 10.54
CA SER A 873 12.27 66.01 10.41
C SER A 873 13.01 65.03 9.49
N LYS A 874 13.30 63.84 10.00
CA LYS A 874 13.53 62.66 9.16
C LYS A 874 13.16 61.41 9.94
N SER A 875 12.21 60.67 9.38
CA SER A 875 12.01 59.26 9.66
C SER A 875 13.35 58.53 9.57
N ALA A 876 13.84 57.99 10.69
CA ALA A 876 14.94 57.03 10.67
C ALA A 876 14.39 55.73 10.09
N SER A 877 14.59 55.56 8.79
CA SER A 877 14.12 54.44 7.98
C SER A 877 14.40 53.08 8.63
N SER A 878 13.34 52.31 8.87
CA SER A 878 13.35 50.85 9.02
C SER A 878 13.70 50.14 7.70
N GLY A 879 14.66 50.68 6.94
CA GLY A 879 14.96 50.34 5.54
C GLY A 879 15.68 49.00 5.33
N GLY A 880 15.38 47.99 6.14
CA GLY A 880 16.03 46.69 6.10
C GLY A 880 15.32 45.57 6.87
N LEU A 881 14.44 45.87 7.83
CA LEU A 881 13.72 44.84 8.61
C LEU A 881 12.45 44.30 7.93
N PRO A 882 11.55 45.12 7.33
CA PRO A 882 10.38 44.58 6.65
C PRO A 882 10.76 43.68 5.46
N GLY A 883 10.12 42.53 5.32
CA GLY A 883 10.33 41.54 4.26
C GLY A 883 10.07 40.10 4.71
N HIS A 884 10.20 39.16 3.78
CA HIS A 884 10.08 37.72 4.03
C HIS A 884 11.39 37.15 4.56
N TYR A 885 11.28 36.27 5.54
CA TYR A 885 12.39 35.54 6.16
C TYR A 885 12.06 34.04 6.19
N TYR A 886 13.00 33.20 5.77
CA TYR A 886 12.83 31.75 5.75
C TYR A 886 13.84 31.07 6.65
N LEU A 887 13.39 30.03 7.35
CA LEU A 887 14.27 29.16 8.12
C LEU A 887 15.16 28.34 7.18
N ARG A 888 16.48 28.48 7.31
CA ARG A 888 17.49 27.77 6.51
C ARG A 888 18.25 26.74 7.35
N GLY A 889 18.74 25.67 6.70
CA GLY A 889 19.62 24.67 7.33
C GLY A 889 18.95 23.51 8.07
N MET A 890 17.62 23.51 8.19
CA MET A 890 16.86 22.41 8.79
C MET A 890 16.35 21.43 7.72
N ARG A 891 16.31 20.13 8.04
CA ARG A 891 15.55 19.13 7.27
C ARG A 891 14.23 18.86 8.00
N GLU A 892 13.18 18.55 7.25
CA GLU A 892 11.83 18.17 7.74
C GLU A 892 11.00 19.27 8.44
N VAL A 893 11.59 20.43 8.77
CA VAL A 893 10.87 21.63 9.25
C VAL A 893 10.91 22.72 8.19
N GLY A 894 9.76 23.28 7.83
CA GLY A 894 9.64 24.52 7.05
C GLY A 894 9.14 25.65 7.93
N SER A 895 9.68 26.87 7.81
CA SER A 895 9.12 28.04 8.49
C SER A 895 9.39 29.33 7.72
N GLU A 896 8.37 30.20 7.72
CA GLU A 896 8.36 31.52 7.10
C GLU A 896 7.90 32.57 8.12
N LEU A 897 8.55 33.73 8.09
CA LEU A 897 8.21 34.91 8.88
C LEU A 897 8.19 36.13 7.95
N LEU A 898 7.03 36.76 7.79
CA LEU A 898 6.88 38.04 7.11
C LEU A 898 6.84 39.16 8.14
N LEU A 899 7.78 40.09 8.07
CA LEU A 899 7.69 41.37 8.81
C LEU A 899 7.15 42.45 7.88
N SER A 900 5.95 42.96 8.18
CA SER A 900 5.32 44.03 7.40
C SER A 900 5.80 45.41 7.84
N GLY A 901 5.82 46.36 6.89
CA GLY A 901 6.31 47.72 7.12
C GLY A 901 5.42 48.59 8.03
N ASP A 902 4.21 48.14 8.32
CA ASP A 902 3.25 48.74 9.26
C ASP A 902 3.44 48.28 10.72
N GLY A 903 4.38 47.35 10.96
CA GLY A 903 4.61 46.75 12.28
C GLY A 903 3.80 45.49 12.55
N SER A 904 3.09 44.92 11.56
CA SER A 904 2.45 43.59 11.67
C SER A 904 3.39 42.45 11.23
N PHE A 905 3.17 41.23 11.70
CA PHE A 905 3.85 40.04 11.20
C PHE A 905 2.88 38.88 10.93
N ASP A 906 3.23 38.05 9.94
CA ASP A 906 2.68 36.72 9.70
C ASP A 906 3.78 35.68 9.92
N TYR A 907 3.45 34.57 10.56
CA TYR A 907 4.38 33.46 10.84
C TYR A 907 3.73 32.12 10.55
N LEU A 908 4.48 31.25 9.88
CA LEU A 908 4.13 29.86 9.61
C LEU A 908 5.30 28.95 10.01
N MET A 909 5.00 27.82 10.66
CA MET A 909 5.94 26.71 10.81
C MET A 909 5.21 25.38 10.59
N SER A 910 5.75 24.55 9.71
CA SER A 910 5.22 23.21 9.40
C SER A 910 6.25 22.14 9.76
N TYR A 911 5.79 21.11 10.49
CA TYR A 911 6.58 19.94 10.84
C TYR A 911 5.71 18.67 10.81
N GLY A 912 5.99 17.79 9.85
CA GLY A 912 5.21 16.57 9.66
C GLY A 912 3.74 16.84 9.30
N ALA A 913 2.84 16.55 10.23
CA ALA A 913 1.39 16.80 10.10
C ALA A 913 0.90 17.95 11.01
N VAL A 914 1.82 18.77 11.54
CA VAL A 914 1.52 19.88 12.44
C VAL A 914 1.91 21.20 11.76
N ASP A 915 0.90 22.02 11.48
CA ASP A 915 1.06 23.39 11.00
C ASP A 915 0.75 24.38 12.12
N ILE A 916 1.66 25.30 12.38
CA ILE A 916 1.56 26.36 13.38
C ILE A 916 1.51 27.69 12.63
N VAL A 917 0.38 28.39 12.75
CA VAL A 917 0.19 29.73 12.19
C VAL A 917 0.07 30.73 13.34
N ALA A 918 0.74 31.87 13.22
CA ALA A 918 0.60 32.99 14.14
C ALA A 918 0.63 34.33 13.41
N ARG A 919 -0.04 35.33 13.97
CA ARG A 919 -0.06 36.71 13.48
C ARG A 919 0.03 37.66 14.65
N GLY A 920 0.57 38.85 14.44
CA GLY A 920 0.65 39.84 15.50
C GLY A 920 1.35 41.13 15.09
N THR A 921 1.87 41.82 16.11
CA THR A 921 2.70 43.01 15.93
C THR A 921 4.16 42.71 16.25
N TRP A 922 5.08 43.36 15.54
CA TRP A 922 6.50 43.29 15.84
C TRP A 922 7.08 44.67 16.17
N ARG A 923 8.17 44.67 16.92
CA ARG A 923 8.95 45.85 17.30
C ARG A 923 10.43 45.49 17.36
N SER A 924 11.32 46.48 17.29
CA SER A 924 12.77 46.25 17.41
C SER A 924 13.45 47.33 18.24
N ASP A 925 14.46 46.93 19.01
CA ASP A 925 15.38 47.82 19.74
C ASP A 925 16.70 48.08 18.96
N GLY A 926 16.82 47.57 17.73
CA GLY A 926 18.02 47.61 16.90
C GLY A 926 19.04 46.49 17.15
N ARG A 927 18.81 45.61 18.13
CA ARG A 927 19.58 44.38 18.41
C ARG A 927 18.72 43.11 18.44
N HIS A 928 17.43 43.26 18.70
CA HIS A 928 16.43 42.22 18.74
C HIS A 928 15.18 42.65 17.97
N VAL A 929 14.47 41.68 17.43
CA VAL A 929 13.10 41.81 16.93
C VAL A 929 12.20 41.02 17.86
N TYR A 930 11.18 41.66 18.39
CA TYR A 930 10.16 41.05 19.24
C TYR A 930 8.92 40.84 18.37
N LEU A 931 8.43 39.61 18.33
CA LEU A 931 7.16 39.21 17.72
C LEU A 931 6.17 38.99 18.85
N ASP A 932 5.04 39.68 18.83
CA ASP A 932 4.00 39.64 19.86
C ASP A 932 2.61 39.40 19.20
N SER A 933 2.06 38.20 19.32
CA SER A 933 0.68 37.88 18.91
C SER A 933 -0.38 38.44 19.87
N PRO A 934 -1.64 38.60 19.44
CA PRO A 934 -2.76 38.85 20.36
C PRO A 934 -2.88 37.75 21.43
N PRO A 935 -3.39 38.07 22.63
CA PRO A 935 -3.53 37.14 23.74
C PRO A 935 -4.43 35.93 23.40
N ILE A 936 -4.16 34.76 23.99
CA ILE A 936 -5.20 33.71 24.06
C ILE A 936 -6.30 34.24 24.98
N GLN A 937 -7.34 34.81 24.38
CA GLN A 937 -8.61 35.04 25.06
C GLN A 937 -9.15 33.70 25.57
N PRO A 938 -9.61 33.61 26.85
CA PRO A 938 -10.29 32.43 27.36
C PRO A 938 -11.62 32.20 26.63
N TYR A 939 -11.56 31.57 25.46
CA TYR A 939 -12.74 31.16 24.72
C TYR A 939 -13.17 29.77 25.18
N SER A 940 -14.46 29.64 25.50
CA SER A 940 -15.06 28.32 25.52
C SER A 940 -15.36 27.91 24.08
N ALA A 941 -14.99 26.67 23.72
CA ALA A 941 -15.48 26.08 22.48
C ALA A 941 -16.98 25.75 22.55
N ILE A 942 -17.58 25.76 23.76
CA ILE A 942 -18.99 25.51 23.98
C ILE A 942 -19.83 26.71 23.51
N ALA A 943 -20.60 26.50 22.45
CA ALA A 943 -21.47 27.50 21.84
C ALA A 943 -22.86 27.53 22.49
N ASP A 944 -23.45 26.34 22.69
CA ASP A 944 -24.77 26.19 23.31
C ASP A 944 -24.88 24.84 24.06
N VAL A 945 -25.77 24.80 25.05
CA VAL A 945 -26.03 23.64 25.91
C VAL A 945 -27.54 23.55 26.13
N ARG A 946 -28.15 22.44 25.72
CA ARG A 946 -29.62 22.24 25.83
C ARG A 946 -29.97 20.76 25.95
N ALA A 947 -31.24 20.46 26.20
CA ALA A 947 -31.73 19.09 26.11
C ALA A 947 -31.59 18.54 24.67
N ASP A 948 -31.02 17.34 24.52
CA ASP A 948 -31.01 16.61 23.25
C ASP A 948 -32.41 16.00 23.03
N THR A 949 -32.90 16.05 21.79
CA THR A 949 -34.22 15.48 21.43
C THR A 949 -34.22 13.96 21.39
N ARG A 950 -33.05 13.32 21.39
CA ARG A 950 -32.90 11.86 21.37
C ARG A 950 -32.86 11.30 22.80
N PRO A 951 -33.53 10.17 23.07
CA PRO A 951 -33.61 9.60 24.42
C PRO A 951 -32.23 9.25 24.99
N ALA A 952 -32.13 9.31 26.32
CA ALA A 952 -30.99 8.83 27.08
C ALA A 952 -31.05 7.31 27.28
N GLN A 953 -29.95 6.70 27.71
CA GLN A 953 -30.01 5.30 28.18
C GLN A 953 -30.84 5.20 29.47
N PRO A 954 -31.67 4.15 29.67
CA PRO A 954 -32.49 4.00 30.86
C PRO A 954 -31.65 4.05 32.15
N GLY A 955 -32.01 4.96 33.06
CA GLY A 955 -31.30 5.14 34.33
C GLY A 955 -29.98 5.93 34.26
N GLN A 956 -29.63 6.51 33.11
CA GLN A 956 -28.39 7.27 32.94
C GLN A 956 -28.64 8.70 32.43
N LEU A 957 -27.62 9.54 32.59
CA LEU A 957 -27.45 10.83 31.92
C LEU A 957 -26.58 10.61 30.68
N THR A 958 -27.04 11.01 29.50
CA THR A 958 -26.32 10.89 28.23
C THR A 958 -25.95 12.28 27.69
N VAL A 959 -24.68 12.48 27.34
CA VAL A 959 -24.16 13.74 26.77
C VAL A 959 -23.67 13.51 25.35
N ARG A 960 -24.12 14.35 24.41
CA ARG A 960 -23.77 14.29 22.99
C ARG A 960 -23.19 15.62 22.55
N VAL A 961 -22.05 15.56 21.88
CA VAL A 961 -21.34 16.76 21.43
C VAL A 961 -21.41 16.86 19.92
N TYR A 962 -21.68 18.06 19.40
CA TYR A 962 -21.80 18.34 17.99
C TYR A 962 -20.90 19.49 17.57
N TYR A 963 -20.41 19.48 16.35
CA TYR A 963 -19.74 20.61 15.70
C TYR A 963 -20.40 20.83 14.34
N GLN A 964 -20.87 22.04 14.06
CA GLN A 964 -21.63 22.37 12.84
C GLN A 964 -22.78 21.38 12.57
N ASP A 965 -23.62 21.15 13.59
CA ASP A 965 -24.73 20.16 13.62
C ASP A 965 -24.36 18.69 13.38
N ARG A 966 -23.07 18.35 13.27
CA ARG A 966 -22.61 16.97 13.12
C ARG A 966 -22.12 16.41 14.46
N PRO A 967 -22.56 15.22 14.87
CA PRO A 967 -22.05 14.58 16.09
C PRO A 967 -20.54 14.31 15.97
N VAL A 968 -19.78 14.73 16.98
CA VAL A 968 -18.32 14.58 17.02
C VAL A 968 -17.88 13.63 18.13
N LYS A 969 -16.79 12.90 17.89
CA LYS A 969 -16.17 12.02 18.88
C LYS A 969 -15.15 12.83 19.67
N VAL A 970 -15.59 13.29 20.84
CA VAL A 970 -14.77 14.00 21.81
C VAL A 970 -15.00 13.42 23.20
N ASP A 971 -13.98 13.51 24.04
CA ASP A 971 -14.03 12.95 25.38
C ASP A 971 -14.95 13.82 26.25
N VAL A 972 -15.80 13.20 27.07
CA VAL A 972 -16.72 13.91 27.98
C VAL A 972 -16.47 13.46 29.41
N ALA A 973 -16.41 14.43 30.31
CA ALA A 973 -16.29 14.22 31.75
C ALA A 973 -17.51 14.80 32.47
N MET A 974 -17.98 14.11 33.50
CA MET A 974 -19.13 14.50 34.32
C MET A 974 -18.83 14.17 35.78
N SER A 975 -19.10 15.09 36.70
CA SER A 975 -18.95 14.85 38.14
C SER A 975 -20.29 14.91 38.86
N SER A 976 -20.39 14.18 39.97
CA SER A 976 -21.55 14.11 40.85
C SER A 976 -21.12 14.10 42.31
N ALA A 977 -22.07 14.15 43.25
CA ALA A 977 -21.74 14.06 44.68
C ALA A 977 -21.11 12.71 45.10
N GLU A 978 -21.30 11.65 44.31
CA GLU A 978 -20.94 10.27 44.69
C GLU A 978 -19.83 9.66 43.82
N ALA A 979 -19.62 10.16 42.60
CA ALA A 979 -18.60 9.66 41.68
C ALA A 979 -18.29 10.63 40.52
N ASP A 980 -17.07 10.52 40.00
CA ASP A 980 -16.59 11.20 38.79
C ASP A 980 -16.57 10.23 37.59
N TYR A 981 -17.15 10.61 36.47
CA TYR A 981 -17.31 9.79 35.27
C TYR A 981 -16.58 10.39 34.08
N ALA A 982 -15.94 9.54 33.28
CA ALA A 982 -15.14 9.90 32.13
C ALA A 982 -15.35 8.89 31.01
N GLY A 983 -15.53 9.34 29.78
CA GLY A 983 -15.71 8.43 28.66
C GLY A 983 -15.36 9.03 27.30
N THR A 984 -14.97 8.16 26.39
CA THR A 984 -14.74 8.47 24.97
C THR A 984 -15.75 7.68 24.13
N PRO A 985 -16.45 8.28 23.15
CA PRO A 985 -17.37 7.54 22.30
C PRO A 985 -16.62 6.52 21.42
N ARG A 986 -17.10 5.26 21.33
CA ARG A 986 -16.49 4.25 20.45
C ARG A 986 -16.71 4.57 18.97
N GLN A 987 -16.15 3.76 18.08
CA GLN A 987 -16.02 4.06 16.65
C GLN A 987 -17.34 4.37 15.90
N SER A 988 -18.51 3.93 16.37
CA SER A 988 -19.84 4.32 15.84
C SER A 988 -20.59 5.35 16.71
N GLU A 989 -20.19 5.53 17.96
CA GLU A 989 -21.00 6.15 19.02
C GLU A 989 -20.87 7.67 19.13
N GLY A 990 -20.18 8.35 18.20
CA GLY A 990 -20.18 9.82 18.17
C GLY A 990 -21.61 10.38 18.12
N ALA A 991 -22.52 9.65 17.47
CA ALA A 991 -23.94 9.91 17.53
C ALA A 991 -24.57 9.54 18.89
N ASP A 992 -24.23 8.41 19.50
CA ASP A 992 -24.92 7.91 20.69
C ASP A 992 -24.57 8.68 21.98
N GLY A 993 -23.33 9.19 22.06
CA GLY A 993 -22.84 10.02 23.16
C GLY A 993 -22.30 9.25 24.35
N VAL A 994 -21.68 9.97 25.29
CA VAL A 994 -21.15 9.41 26.53
C VAL A 994 -22.26 9.34 27.56
N SER A 995 -22.49 8.18 28.17
CA SER A 995 -23.53 8.00 29.19
C SER A 995 -22.92 7.61 30.54
N ALA A 996 -23.46 8.19 31.62
CA ALA A 996 -23.04 7.93 32.99
C ALA A 996 -24.25 7.69 33.91
N PRO A 997 -24.16 6.82 34.94
CA PRO A 997 -25.22 6.57 35.91
C PRO A 997 -25.36 7.71 36.95
N ILE A 998 -25.51 8.94 36.46
CA ILE A 998 -25.80 10.14 37.26
C ILE A 998 -27.31 10.35 37.28
N ALA A 999 -27.89 10.48 38.48
CA ALA A 999 -29.31 10.76 38.64
C ALA A 999 -29.65 12.20 38.19
N PRO A 1000 -30.89 12.49 37.73
CA PRO A 1000 -31.33 13.85 37.44
C PRO A 1000 -31.10 14.77 38.65
N GLY A 1001 -30.52 15.95 38.42
CA GLY A 1001 -30.15 16.91 39.47
C GLY A 1001 -28.90 16.55 40.29
N ALA A 1002 -28.22 15.42 40.04
CA ALA A 1002 -26.99 15.03 40.75
C ALA A 1002 -25.69 15.43 40.01
N LEU A 1003 -25.79 15.96 38.79
CA LEU A 1003 -24.65 16.50 38.04
C LEU A 1003 -24.14 17.79 38.70
N LYS A 1004 -22.85 17.82 39.06
CA LYS A 1004 -22.17 18.96 39.69
C LYS A 1004 -21.28 19.76 38.75
N ALA A 1005 -20.61 19.08 37.82
CA ALA A 1005 -19.73 19.70 36.83
C ALA A 1005 -19.70 18.83 35.56
N MET A 1006 -19.41 19.44 34.41
CA MET A 1006 -19.32 18.72 33.14
C MET A 1006 -18.32 19.41 32.22
N ALA A 1007 -17.45 18.64 31.57
CA ALA A 1007 -16.43 19.17 30.67
C ALA A 1007 -16.33 18.35 29.39
N VAL A 1008 -15.90 19.00 28.30
CA VAL A 1008 -15.69 18.39 26.98
C VAL A 1008 -14.26 18.65 26.51
N TYR A 1009 -13.57 17.61 26.03
CA TYR A 1009 -12.21 17.71 25.51
C TYR A 1009 -12.21 18.13 24.04
N VAL A 1010 -11.69 19.31 23.73
CA VAL A 1010 -11.66 19.83 22.37
C VAL A 1010 -10.21 19.85 21.84
N PRO A 1011 -9.92 19.15 20.73
CA PRO A 1011 -8.63 19.23 20.07
C PRO A 1011 -8.52 20.55 19.28
N LEU A 1012 -7.43 21.28 19.52
CA LEU A 1012 -7.18 22.60 18.95
C LEU A 1012 -5.74 22.66 18.41
N PRO A 1013 -5.46 23.45 17.35
CA PRO A 1013 -4.11 23.64 16.83
C PRO A 1013 -3.09 24.15 17.88
N ALA A 1014 -3.54 25.01 18.80
CA ALA A 1014 -2.72 25.51 19.92
C ALA A 1014 -2.56 24.54 21.11
N GLY A 1015 -3.14 23.33 21.03
CA GLY A 1015 -3.11 22.32 22.10
C GLY A 1015 -4.51 21.89 22.55
N ALA A 1016 -4.73 20.58 22.66
CA ALA A 1016 -6.02 19.99 22.99
C ALA A 1016 -6.32 20.06 24.51
N ARG A 1017 -7.48 20.62 24.89
CA ARG A 1017 -7.81 20.97 26.29
C ARG A 1017 -9.26 20.67 26.67
N TRP A 1018 -9.52 20.58 27.97
CA TRP A 1018 -10.87 20.48 28.53
C TRP A 1018 -11.55 21.86 28.56
N HIS A 1019 -12.81 21.90 28.17
CA HIS A 1019 -13.68 23.07 28.25
C HIS A 1019 -14.82 22.78 29.21
N ASP A 1020 -15.01 23.65 30.20
CA ASP A 1020 -16.17 23.60 31.10
C ASP A 1020 -17.47 23.85 30.34
N VAL A 1021 -18.52 23.13 30.73
CA VAL A 1021 -19.86 23.25 30.20
C VAL A 1021 -20.76 23.83 31.29
N ASP A 1022 -21.27 25.03 31.04
CA ASP A 1022 -22.19 25.73 31.93
C ASP A 1022 -23.50 24.92 32.15
N ILE A 1023 -23.50 24.10 33.19
CA ILE A 1023 -24.62 23.22 33.54
C ILE A 1023 -25.84 23.98 34.04
N SER A 1024 -25.74 25.28 34.36
CA SER A 1024 -26.89 26.09 34.80
C SER A 1024 -27.93 26.29 33.69
N LYS A 1025 -27.54 26.08 32.43
CA LYS A 1025 -28.40 26.09 31.23
C LYS A 1025 -29.17 24.77 31.04
N ILE A 1026 -28.86 23.73 31.80
CA ILE A 1026 -29.49 22.41 31.70
C ILE A 1026 -30.61 22.35 32.74
N ASP A 1027 -31.84 22.02 32.32
CA ASP A 1027 -32.90 21.65 33.28
C ASP A 1027 -32.46 20.42 34.08
N ALA A 1028 -32.48 20.51 35.41
CA ALA A 1028 -32.07 19.44 36.32
C ALA A 1028 -32.82 18.11 36.09
N ALA A 1029 -34.01 18.12 35.50
CA ALA A 1029 -34.74 16.91 35.11
C ALA A 1029 -34.21 16.22 33.83
N THR A 1030 -33.36 16.90 33.06
CA THR A 1030 -32.83 16.45 31.78
C THR A 1030 -31.98 15.18 31.93
N ARG A 1031 -32.24 14.19 31.07
CA ARG A 1031 -31.42 12.96 30.98
C ARG A 1031 -30.58 12.87 29.71
N ALA A 1032 -30.87 13.68 28.68
CA ALA A 1032 -30.10 13.73 27.45
C ALA A 1032 -29.67 15.18 27.19
N VAL A 1033 -28.37 15.45 27.17
CA VAL A 1033 -27.80 16.79 26.99
C VAL A 1033 -27.08 16.86 25.65
N ARG A 1034 -27.37 17.91 24.89
CA ARG A 1034 -26.66 18.31 23.68
C ARG A 1034 -25.74 19.47 24.02
N VAL A 1035 -24.47 19.33 23.63
CA VAL A 1035 -23.44 20.36 23.69
C VAL A 1035 -23.02 20.70 22.27
N ASP A 1036 -23.19 21.95 21.84
CA ASP A 1036 -22.71 22.42 20.54
C ASP A 1036 -21.35 23.09 20.69
N LEU A 1037 -20.44 22.78 19.76
CA LEU A 1037 -19.12 23.37 19.66
C LEU A 1037 -19.04 24.37 18.51
N THR A 1038 -18.36 25.49 18.77
CA THR A 1038 -17.87 26.43 17.76
C THR A 1038 -16.39 26.71 17.98
N LEU A 1039 -15.60 26.68 16.91
CA LEU A 1039 -14.20 27.07 16.93
C LEU A 1039 -14.08 28.47 16.30
N PRO A 1040 -13.75 29.53 17.06
CA PRO A 1040 -13.48 30.84 16.49
C PRO A 1040 -12.19 30.82 15.67
N GLU A 1041 -11.99 31.77 14.75
CA GLU A 1041 -10.76 31.81 13.93
C GLU A 1041 -9.49 31.99 14.79
N SER A 1042 -9.60 32.67 15.94
CA SER A 1042 -8.55 32.77 16.95
C SER A 1042 -8.19 31.44 17.64
N ALA A 1043 -9.00 30.39 17.50
CA ALA A 1043 -8.66 29.03 17.93
C ALA A 1043 -7.64 28.35 17.02
N ALA A 1044 -7.53 28.80 15.76
CA ALA A 1044 -6.66 28.20 14.75
C ALA A 1044 -5.23 28.74 14.77
N THR A 1045 -5.01 29.92 15.36
CA THR A 1045 -3.68 30.51 15.53
C THR A 1045 -3.07 30.16 16.88
N ALA A 1046 -1.80 29.75 16.90
CA ALA A 1046 -1.04 29.63 18.14
C ALA A 1046 -0.52 31.02 18.57
N PRO A 1047 -0.43 31.32 19.88
CA PRO A 1047 0.28 32.52 20.32
C PRO A 1047 1.77 32.38 19.98
N LEU A 1048 2.38 33.49 19.58
CA LEU A 1048 3.78 33.59 19.25
C LEU A 1048 4.35 34.84 19.90
N HIS A 1049 5.03 34.63 21.04
CA HIS A 1049 5.87 35.62 21.68
C HIS A 1049 7.32 35.18 21.51
N LYS A 1050 8.05 35.77 20.56
CA LYS A 1050 9.44 35.42 20.23
C LYS A 1050 10.33 36.65 20.26
N THR A 1051 11.51 36.52 20.87
CA THR A 1051 12.59 37.51 20.74
C THR A 1051 13.70 36.92 19.88
N LEU A 1052 13.90 37.51 18.71
CA LEU A 1052 14.91 37.10 17.73
C LEU A 1052 16.09 38.08 17.77
N ALA A 1053 17.31 37.59 17.89
CA ALA A 1053 18.50 38.44 17.80
C ALA A 1053 18.72 38.88 16.35
N LEU A 1054 18.84 40.19 16.13
CA LEU A 1054 19.18 40.77 14.83
C LEU A 1054 20.69 40.68 14.62
N HIS A 1055 21.11 39.82 13.70
CA HIS A 1055 22.50 39.61 13.38
C HIS A 1055 23.03 40.64 12.35
N LYS A 1056 24.34 40.81 12.24
CA LYS A 1056 24.97 41.89 11.44
C LYS A 1056 24.73 41.79 9.93
N ASP A 1057 24.39 40.61 9.45
CA ASP A 1057 24.02 40.28 8.07
C ASP A 1057 22.51 40.44 7.81
N GLY A 1058 21.74 40.90 8.79
CA GLY A 1058 20.29 41.09 8.69
C GLY A 1058 19.47 39.83 9.00
N ALA A 1059 20.10 38.69 9.28
CA ALA A 1059 19.40 37.48 9.70
C ALA A 1059 18.81 37.63 11.11
N LEU A 1060 17.69 36.95 11.35
CA LEU A 1060 17.04 36.88 12.66
C LEU A 1060 17.34 35.51 13.28
N VAL A 1061 17.94 35.50 14.47
CA VAL A 1061 18.42 34.27 15.12
C VAL A 1061 17.65 34.02 16.42
N GLU A 1062 17.04 32.85 16.53
CA GLU A 1062 16.45 32.33 17.77
C GLU A 1062 17.43 31.35 18.42
N ALA A 1063 17.83 31.63 19.66
CA ALA A 1063 18.66 30.74 20.46
C ALA A 1063 17.80 29.95 21.44
N SER A 1064 17.63 28.64 21.22
CA SER A 1064 16.96 27.75 22.18
C SER A 1064 17.68 26.42 22.32
N SER A 1065 17.81 25.93 23.55
CA SER A 1065 18.16 24.52 23.87
C SER A 1065 19.37 23.92 23.13
N GLY A 1066 20.40 24.73 22.83
CA GLY A 1066 21.63 24.27 22.17
C GLY A 1066 21.59 24.21 20.64
N ARG A 1067 20.55 24.74 19.99
CA ARG A 1067 20.51 24.97 18.53
C ARG A 1067 20.08 26.41 18.22
N GLU A 1068 20.75 27.02 17.25
CA GLU A 1068 20.36 28.31 16.69
C GLU A 1068 19.46 28.09 15.48
N LEU A 1069 18.23 28.62 15.53
CA LEU A 1069 17.35 28.70 14.36
C LEU A 1069 17.58 30.04 13.68
N ARG A 1070 18.05 30.00 12.43
CA ARG A 1070 18.45 31.18 11.66
C ARG A 1070 17.46 31.42 10.52
N TYR A 1071 16.74 32.52 10.64
CA TYR A 1071 15.82 33.03 9.64
C TYR A 1071 16.59 34.01 8.75
N GLU A 1072 16.78 33.62 7.48
CA GLU A 1072 17.48 34.44 6.49
C GLU A 1072 16.46 35.18 5.62
N LYS A 1073 16.74 36.46 5.38
CA LYS A 1073 15.88 37.31 4.56
C LYS A 1073 16.02 36.95 3.08
N GLU A 1074 14.92 37.03 2.34
CA GLU A 1074 14.91 36.94 0.85
C GLU A 1074 15.58 38.15 0.18
#